data_AF-A0A8H4WM29-F1
#
_entry.id   AF-A0A8H4WM29-F1
#
_cell.length_a   1.000
_cell.length_b   1.000
_cell.length_c   1.000
_cell.angle_alpha   90.00
_cell.angle_beta   90.00
_cell.angle_gamma   90.00
#
_symmetry.space_group_name_H-M   'P 1'
#
loop_
_entity.id
_entity.type
_entity.pdbx_description
1 polymer ?
#
loop_
_entity_poly.entity_id
_entity_poly.type
_entity_poly.pdbx_seq_one_letter_code
_entity_poly.pdbx_strand_id
1 'polypeptide(L)'
;MEAKEHIEQLCRQKGVGNSDFDSVAQSLDNALAILAGGLYTKPTHFLLELIQNADDNNYATSTPTINFHIESDILLISCNEVGFSSKDVDAICNVGQSTKSASRKAAGYIGEKGIGFKSGFKLADTIRISSGAYSFKFVKSGQLGMITPIWEDFPSDYLQAGLTQFLFEISCPRNVQSVKTDLCSLQPSILIFLRRLRRINLEGESLYKEIQSIQYVFADLAGAAVKIRGISVDGIISEDYFVQRHKVGALPGDPKRPEVSESEVAVAFPLTDCNLPLVQDCYTYNFLPIRRYGFSFLIQADFLLTANREDVDERPLWNLSLLDGIVQAFALAVHRFNKTILKYSWPSYLQCLSSSMGSSLFDSLRKKMVARLKSERILESKSSSFRTPAEVWYLGPPYLDDDGEYLLRSEERQDQLLSSQYKIHELSILDVRYFTFQSFLKDLKNFACNGNQRFRKMSNMWHSKLANVLEKGGVDLRRELSCCPIIPLQGGTWVTPFTDQIFFASTDAGVFVPGGIDILLVDQAAAQDHHRRQLYQRLGVKTLDLNGVCERILETHKKPSSWRCSTDDLVSHASYMFRARDMFQMDLSAHFWLVDLNGKCARGKDLYMELPNKVRVSEFAMLGETSISLIHPLYLRQHPNLAEDWIRWLQNALQVACLPRLLHDGSYTSVTPEFYSLMKRSPAQCLLLLRDNWDHYFPPEYHRKRERQGAARAIQLNLQTRCSNGNFTAIGQSFLPRAHMTQHDGCRTILPFLDVSDPDNILWLQLSLFGVATDLNLEFYLQYLMGIQGRSLTATNAHEIYKQMTQMTKRLPKDSATLR
;
A
#
# COMPACT_ATOMS: atom_id res chain seq x y z
N MET A 1 -33.02 62.43 -54.54
CA MET A 1 -32.09 63.25 -55.37
C MET A 1 -30.71 63.32 -54.73
N GLU A 2 -30.59 63.74 -53.46
CA GLU A 2 -29.29 63.89 -52.76
C GLU A 2 -28.38 62.65 -52.81
N ALA A 3 -28.91 61.44 -52.57
CA ALA A 3 -28.10 60.21 -52.61
C ALA A 3 -27.51 59.92 -54.01
N LYS A 4 -28.26 60.21 -55.07
CA LYS A 4 -27.81 60.02 -56.46
C LYS A 4 -26.74 61.03 -56.83
N GLU A 5 -26.95 62.30 -56.49
CA GLU A 5 -25.96 63.35 -56.68
C GLU A 5 -24.65 63.05 -55.95
N HIS A 6 -24.73 62.50 -54.74
CA HIS A 6 -23.55 62.08 -53.98
C HIS A 6 -22.74 60.99 -54.70
N ILE A 7 -23.40 59.94 -55.23
CA ILE A 7 -22.73 58.88 -56.01
C ILE A 7 -22.09 59.44 -57.29
N GLU A 8 -22.80 60.31 -58.01
CA GLU A 8 -22.29 60.97 -59.21
C GLU A 8 -21.11 61.91 -58.91
N GLN A 9 -21.07 62.52 -57.72
CA GLN A 9 -19.94 63.32 -57.26
C GLN A 9 -18.70 62.45 -56.97
N LEU A 10 -18.88 61.30 -56.33
CA LEU A 10 -17.79 60.33 -56.07
C LEU A 10 -17.17 59.80 -57.37
N CYS A 11 -18.00 59.52 -58.38
CA CYS A 11 -17.53 59.17 -59.73
C CYS A 11 -16.61 60.27 -60.32
N ARG A 12 -17.06 61.52 -60.27
CA ARG A 12 -16.31 62.68 -60.81
C ARG A 12 -14.98 62.90 -60.09
N GLN A 13 -14.96 62.76 -58.76
CA GLN A 13 -13.73 62.91 -57.96
C GLN A 13 -12.67 61.85 -58.27
N LYS A 14 -13.07 60.67 -58.72
CA LYS A 14 -12.16 59.58 -59.10
C LYS A 14 -11.61 59.69 -60.52
N GLY A 15 -11.93 60.76 -61.25
CA GLY A 15 -11.38 61.03 -62.57
C GLY A 15 -11.93 60.13 -63.68
N VAL A 16 -13.07 59.47 -63.45
CA VAL A 16 -13.68 58.55 -64.42
C VAL A 16 -13.99 59.31 -65.72
N GLY A 17 -13.36 58.91 -66.83
CA GLY A 17 -13.51 59.56 -68.13
C GLY A 17 -12.54 60.71 -68.42
N ASN A 18 -11.54 60.94 -67.56
CA ASN A 18 -10.45 61.90 -67.81
C ASN A 18 -9.11 61.17 -68.05
N SER A 19 -8.59 61.25 -69.28
CA SER A 19 -7.38 60.56 -69.72
C SER A 19 -6.12 60.93 -68.92
N ASP A 20 -6.09 62.12 -68.30
CA ASP A 20 -4.94 62.59 -67.52
C ASP A 20 -4.68 61.74 -66.26
N PHE A 21 -5.68 60.98 -65.79
CA PHE A 21 -5.58 60.16 -64.59
C PHE A 21 -5.41 58.66 -64.87
N ASP A 22 -5.36 58.24 -66.14
CA ASP A 22 -5.38 56.81 -66.52
C ASP A 22 -4.18 56.02 -65.98
N SER A 23 -2.98 56.59 -65.99
CA SER A 23 -1.77 55.90 -65.49
C SER A 23 -1.80 55.67 -63.96
N VAL A 24 -2.31 56.65 -63.21
CA VAL A 24 -2.45 56.54 -61.74
C VAL A 24 -3.59 55.59 -61.40
N ALA A 25 -4.71 55.67 -62.13
CA ALA A 25 -5.83 54.76 -61.98
C ALA A 25 -5.42 53.31 -62.23
N GLN A 26 -4.66 53.05 -63.30
CA GLN A 26 -4.19 51.71 -63.64
C GLN A 26 -3.21 51.15 -62.59
N SER A 27 -2.33 51.99 -62.05
CA SER A 27 -1.42 51.58 -60.96
C SER A 27 -2.18 51.23 -59.68
N LEU A 28 -3.23 52.00 -59.36
CA LEU A 28 -4.09 51.75 -58.21
C LEU A 28 -4.97 50.51 -58.41
N ASP A 29 -5.50 50.28 -59.61
CA ASP A 29 -6.25 49.07 -59.96
C ASP A 29 -5.38 47.81 -59.83
N ASN A 30 -4.12 47.87 -60.27
CA ASN A 30 -3.16 46.78 -60.08
C ASN A 30 -2.89 46.52 -58.59
N ALA A 31 -2.71 47.57 -57.78
CA ALA A 31 -2.53 47.43 -56.33
C ALA A 31 -3.78 46.85 -55.66
N LEU A 32 -4.98 47.29 -56.05
CA LEU A 32 -6.26 46.76 -55.59
C LEU A 32 -6.43 45.28 -55.95
N ALA A 33 -6.08 44.89 -57.18
CA ALA A 33 -6.12 43.51 -57.62
C ALA A 33 -5.15 42.62 -56.81
N ILE A 34 -3.94 43.10 -56.51
CA ILE A 34 -2.98 42.37 -55.67
C ILE A 34 -3.46 42.29 -54.21
N LEU A 35 -4.02 43.36 -53.65
CA LEU A 35 -4.50 43.38 -52.26
C LEU A 35 -5.75 42.52 -52.09
N ALA A 36 -6.73 42.64 -53.00
CA ALA A 36 -7.93 41.79 -53.00
C ALA A 36 -7.57 40.33 -53.32
N GLY A 37 -6.59 40.11 -54.22
CA GLY A 37 -6.13 38.83 -54.75
C GLY A 37 -5.21 38.02 -53.83
N GLY A 38 -4.23 38.66 -53.20
CA GLY A 38 -3.07 38.01 -52.58
C GLY A 38 -3.11 37.87 -51.06
N LEU A 39 -4.05 38.51 -50.36
CA LEU A 39 -4.08 38.50 -48.89
C LEU A 39 -4.76 37.26 -48.28
N TYR A 40 -5.62 36.57 -49.02
CA TYR A 40 -6.39 35.43 -48.52
C TYR A 40 -6.19 34.20 -49.39
N THR A 41 -5.96 33.05 -48.74
CA THR A 41 -5.74 31.77 -49.44
C THR A 41 -7.03 31.23 -50.06
N LYS A 42 -8.18 31.48 -49.42
CA LYS A 42 -9.51 31.08 -49.91
C LYS A 42 -10.27 32.23 -50.58
N PRO A 43 -10.96 32.00 -51.71
CA PRO A 43 -11.81 33.00 -52.37
C PRO A 43 -12.99 33.51 -51.52
N THR A 44 -13.40 32.74 -50.53
CA THR A 44 -14.62 32.91 -49.72
C THR A 44 -14.39 33.55 -48.36
N HIS A 45 -13.15 33.94 -48.03
CA HIS A 45 -12.82 34.64 -46.79
C HIS A 45 -13.62 35.94 -46.59
N PHE A 46 -14.10 36.56 -47.68
CA PHE A 46 -14.96 37.75 -47.64
C PHE A 46 -16.26 37.54 -46.83
N LEU A 47 -16.76 36.30 -46.71
CA LEU A 47 -17.96 35.98 -45.93
C LEU A 47 -17.78 36.37 -44.45
N LEU A 48 -16.63 36.02 -43.86
CA LEU A 48 -16.30 36.37 -42.48
C LEU A 48 -16.15 37.89 -42.32
N GLU A 49 -15.56 38.57 -43.30
CA GLU A 49 -15.46 40.04 -43.29
C GLU A 49 -16.82 40.73 -43.37
N LEU A 50 -17.77 40.18 -44.13
CA LEU A 50 -19.13 40.70 -44.20
C LEU A 50 -19.92 40.45 -42.91
N ILE A 51 -19.74 39.29 -42.27
CA ILE A 51 -20.30 39.02 -40.93
C ILE A 51 -19.77 40.05 -39.93
N GLN A 52 -18.47 40.35 -39.97
CA GLN A 52 -17.88 41.37 -39.12
C GLN A 52 -18.37 42.78 -39.43
N ASN A 53 -18.51 43.15 -40.71
CA ASN A 53 -19.10 44.43 -41.09
C ASN A 53 -20.53 44.55 -40.53
N ALA A 54 -21.33 43.50 -40.66
CA ALA A 54 -22.65 43.45 -40.06
C ALA A 54 -22.59 43.56 -38.52
N ASP A 55 -21.70 42.86 -37.83
CA ASP A 55 -21.55 43.01 -36.37
C ASP A 55 -21.17 44.43 -35.91
N ASP A 56 -20.50 45.17 -36.80
CA ASP A 56 -20.06 46.53 -36.56
C ASP A 56 -21.14 47.59 -36.86
N ASN A 57 -22.24 47.21 -37.52
CA ASN A 57 -23.33 48.08 -37.89
C ASN A 57 -24.17 48.55 -36.69
N ASN A 58 -25.01 49.55 -36.95
CA ASN A 58 -26.01 50.01 -35.99
C ASN A 58 -27.35 49.35 -36.28
N TYR A 59 -28.04 48.94 -35.22
CA TYR A 59 -29.33 48.26 -35.31
C TYR A 59 -30.34 48.94 -34.39
N ALA A 60 -31.56 49.15 -34.90
CA ALA A 60 -32.69 49.60 -34.10
C ALA A 60 -33.48 48.42 -33.46
N THR A 61 -33.01 47.19 -33.66
CA THR A 61 -33.64 45.95 -33.18
C THR A 61 -32.77 45.23 -32.14
N SER A 62 -33.41 44.46 -31.27
CA SER A 62 -32.75 43.54 -30.33
C SER A 62 -32.29 42.23 -30.98
N THR A 63 -32.71 41.94 -32.22
CA THR A 63 -32.30 40.77 -33.01
C THR A 63 -31.54 41.15 -34.30
N PRO A 64 -30.36 41.77 -34.20
CA PRO A 64 -29.49 41.99 -35.36
C PRO A 64 -29.22 40.69 -36.11
N THR A 65 -29.57 40.70 -37.40
CA THR A 65 -29.58 39.52 -38.27
C THR A 65 -28.86 39.82 -39.58
N ILE A 66 -28.06 38.86 -40.03
CA ILE A 66 -27.51 38.81 -41.38
C ILE A 66 -28.06 37.57 -42.10
N ASN A 67 -28.52 37.73 -43.34
CA ASN A 67 -29.01 36.66 -44.18
C ASN A 67 -28.08 36.47 -45.38
N PHE A 68 -27.80 35.23 -45.71
CA PHE A 68 -27.10 34.81 -46.92
C PHE A 68 -28.07 33.96 -47.73
N HIS A 69 -28.39 34.40 -48.94
CA HIS A 69 -29.25 33.70 -49.87
C HIS A 69 -28.47 33.41 -51.15
N ILE A 70 -28.33 32.13 -51.50
CA ILE A 70 -27.59 31.70 -52.70
C ILE A 70 -28.51 30.94 -53.66
N GLU A 71 -28.67 31.49 -54.86
CA GLU A 71 -29.53 30.94 -55.91
C GLU A 71 -28.80 31.04 -57.24
N SER A 72 -28.72 29.94 -57.99
CA SER A 72 -28.02 29.88 -59.28
C SER A 72 -26.59 30.45 -59.22
N ASP A 73 -26.33 31.58 -59.86
CA ASP A 73 -25.07 32.32 -59.92
C ASP A 73 -25.08 33.61 -59.08
N ILE A 74 -26.05 33.76 -58.18
CA ILE A 74 -26.24 34.96 -57.37
C ILE A 74 -26.07 34.62 -55.88
N LEU A 75 -25.33 35.50 -55.18
CA LEU A 75 -25.28 35.53 -53.72
C LEU A 75 -25.83 36.86 -53.24
N LEU A 76 -27.00 36.83 -52.62
CA LEU A 76 -27.62 37.96 -51.95
C LEU A 76 -27.30 37.92 -50.45
N ILE A 77 -26.73 39.00 -49.92
CA ILE A 77 -26.43 39.16 -48.50
C ILE A 77 -27.23 40.34 -48.00
N SER A 78 -28.04 40.17 -46.96
CA SER A 78 -28.86 41.24 -46.40
C SER A 78 -28.70 41.36 -44.88
N CYS A 79 -28.79 42.57 -44.35
CA CYS A 79 -28.81 42.82 -42.91
C CYS A 79 -29.86 43.87 -42.54
N ASN A 80 -30.44 43.71 -41.36
CA ASN A 80 -31.49 44.59 -40.83
C ASN A 80 -30.95 45.79 -40.03
N GLU A 81 -29.82 46.35 -40.50
CA GLU A 81 -29.24 47.56 -39.93
C GLU A 81 -30.09 48.81 -40.26
N VAL A 82 -29.79 49.95 -39.63
CA VAL A 82 -30.49 51.23 -39.94
C VAL A 82 -30.24 51.76 -41.35
N GLY A 83 -29.16 51.34 -42.01
CA GLY A 83 -28.79 51.73 -43.37
C GLY A 83 -27.57 52.66 -43.45
N PHE A 84 -27.05 52.82 -44.66
CA PHE A 84 -25.82 53.58 -44.93
C PHE A 84 -26.02 55.08 -44.79
N SER A 85 -25.09 55.71 -44.07
CA SER A 85 -24.88 57.16 -44.14
C SER A 85 -24.00 57.53 -45.34
N SER A 86 -23.96 58.82 -45.71
CA SER A 86 -23.01 59.31 -46.73
C SER A 86 -21.56 58.95 -46.38
N LYS A 87 -21.18 58.97 -45.09
CA LYS A 87 -19.84 58.57 -44.64
C LYS A 87 -19.54 57.09 -44.88
N ASP A 88 -20.55 56.22 -44.77
CA ASP A 88 -20.37 54.79 -45.01
C ASP A 88 -20.16 54.51 -46.50
N VAL A 89 -20.89 55.27 -47.36
CA VAL A 89 -20.69 55.26 -48.81
C VAL A 89 -19.29 55.78 -49.18
N ASP A 90 -18.82 56.86 -48.56
CA ASP A 90 -17.45 57.36 -48.76
C ASP A 90 -16.40 56.32 -48.39
N ALA A 91 -16.58 55.68 -47.23
CA ALA A 91 -15.65 54.68 -46.71
C ALA A 91 -15.58 53.44 -47.60
N ILE A 92 -16.73 52.90 -48.03
CA ILE A 92 -16.75 51.74 -48.93
C ILE A 92 -16.19 52.10 -50.31
N CYS A 93 -16.22 53.36 -50.73
CA CYS A 93 -15.63 53.83 -51.98
C CYS A 93 -14.13 54.17 -51.88
N ASN A 94 -13.48 54.04 -50.71
CA ASN A 94 -12.05 54.37 -50.56
C ASN A 94 -11.21 53.14 -50.20
N VAL A 95 -9.90 53.22 -50.49
CA VAL A 95 -8.92 52.19 -50.11
C VAL A 95 -8.23 52.63 -48.82
N GLY A 96 -8.20 51.78 -47.79
CA GLY A 96 -7.47 52.09 -46.56
C GLY A 96 -8.18 53.04 -45.58
N GLN A 97 -9.37 53.58 -45.91
CA GLN A 97 -10.16 54.41 -45.00
C GLN A 97 -11.31 53.61 -44.39
N SER A 98 -11.43 53.66 -43.06
CA SER A 98 -12.57 53.13 -42.31
C SER A 98 -13.20 54.25 -41.49
N THR A 99 -14.53 54.32 -41.45
CA THR A 99 -15.31 55.29 -40.64
C THR A 99 -15.23 55.04 -39.13
N LYS A 100 -14.52 53.98 -38.69
CA LYS A 100 -14.47 53.56 -37.28
C LYS A 100 -13.38 54.34 -36.52
N SER A 101 -13.80 55.29 -35.68
CA SER A 101 -12.93 56.18 -34.88
C SER A 101 -12.00 55.43 -33.92
N ALA A 102 -10.87 56.04 -33.55
CA ALA A 102 -9.87 55.49 -32.60
C ALA A 102 -10.48 55.08 -31.25
N SER A 103 -11.39 55.89 -30.69
CA SER A 103 -12.10 55.58 -29.44
C SER A 103 -13.03 54.37 -29.50
N ARG A 104 -13.50 53.96 -30.69
CA ARG A 104 -14.27 52.71 -30.87
C ARG A 104 -13.36 51.50 -31.00
N LYS A 105 -12.09 51.64 -31.35
CA LYS A 105 -11.14 50.51 -31.51
C LYS A 105 -10.90 49.74 -30.20
N ALA A 106 -10.99 50.42 -29.04
CA ALA A 106 -10.93 49.80 -27.72
C ALA A 106 -12.11 48.86 -27.40
N ALA A 107 -13.21 48.91 -28.16
CA ALA A 107 -14.43 48.12 -27.93
C ALA A 107 -14.59 46.92 -28.89
N GLY A 108 -13.49 46.40 -29.44
CA GLY A 108 -13.47 45.17 -30.24
C GLY A 108 -13.77 45.32 -31.74
N TYR A 109 -13.52 46.49 -32.32
CA TYR A 109 -13.68 46.73 -33.76
C TYR A 109 -12.38 46.37 -34.53
N ILE A 110 -12.40 45.37 -35.42
CA ILE A 110 -11.17 44.86 -36.11
C ILE A 110 -10.98 45.41 -37.54
N GLY A 111 -11.90 46.22 -38.06
CA GLY A 111 -11.84 46.72 -39.44
C GLY A 111 -10.70 47.72 -39.70
N GLU A 112 -9.44 47.28 -39.72
CA GLU A 112 -8.25 48.16 -39.75
C GLU A 112 -7.96 48.80 -41.11
N LYS A 113 -8.45 48.25 -42.24
CA LYS A 113 -7.85 48.57 -43.56
C LYS A 113 -8.81 48.84 -44.72
N GLY A 114 -10.13 48.76 -44.54
CA GLY A 114 -11.10 49.11 -45.59
C GLY A 114 -11.02 48.26 -46.89
N ILE A 115 -10.30 47.13 -46.88
CA ILE A 115 -10.08 46.27 -48.05
C ILE A 115 -10.97 45.02 -48.07
N GLY A 116 -11.63 44.70 -46.96
CA GLY A 116 -12.37 43.45 -46.77
C GLY A 116 -13.47 43.20 -47.79
N PHE A 117 -14.33 44.20 -47.99
CA PHE A 117 -15.39 44.15 -49.00
C PHE A 117 -14.83 43.89 -50.40
N LYS A 118 -13.65 44.44 -50.73
CA LYS A 118 -13.03 44.32 -52.06
C LYS A 118 -12.57 42.90 -52.38
N SER A 119 -12.32 42.07 -51.36
CA SER A 119 -12.02 40.64 -51.59
C SER A 119 -13.18 39.87 -52.24
N GLY A 120 -14.41 40.39 -52.14
CA GLY A 120 -15.58 39.85 -52.85
C GLY A 120 -15.45 39.85 -54.38
N PHE A 121 -14.60 40.72 -54.95
CA PHE A 121 -14.33 40.73 -56.40
C PHE A 121 -13.46 39.55 -56.89
N LYS A 122 -13.02 38.67 -55.98
CA LYS A 122 -12.55 37.32 -56.35
C LYS A 122 -13.69 36.42 -56.83
N LEU A 123 -14.89 36.66 -56.32
CA LEU A 123 -16.08 35.85 -56.55
C LEU A 123 -16.94 36.41 -57.68
N ALA A 124 -17.12 37.73 -57.69
CA ALA A 124 -18.06 38.44 -58.54
C ALA A 124 -17.39 39.57 -59.34
N ASP A 125 -17.83 39.77 -60.58
CA ASP A 125 -17.40 40.93 -61.39
C ASP A 125 -18.25 42.17 -61.08
N THR A 126 -19.51 41.96 -60.70
CA THR A 126 -20.43 43.03 -60.30
C THR A 126 -20.91 42.79 -58.87
N ILE A 127 -20.88 43.85 -58.05
CA ILE A 127 -21.52 43.86 -56.73
C ILE A 127 -22.48 45.04 -56.68
N ARG A 128 -23.78 44.78 -56.48
CA ARG A 128 -24.79 45.84 -56.27
C ARG A 128 -25.09 46.01 -54.80
N ILE A 129 -25.39 47.23 -54.41
CA ILE A 129 -25.69 47.61 -53.04
C ILE A 129 -26.99 48.42 -53.01
N SER A 130 -27.89 48.03 -52.11
CA SER A 130 -29.08 48.80 -51.75
C SER A 130 -29.05 49.06 -50.25
N SER A 131 -29.14 50.32 -49.82
CA SER A 131 -29.19 50.68 -48.41
C SER A 131 -29.84 52.03 -48.20
N GLY A 132 -31.01 52.05 -47.56
CA GLY A 132 -31.79 53.27 -47.35
C GLY A 132 -32.09 53.97 -48.68
N ALA A 133 -31.59 55.20 -48.84
CA ALA A 133 -31.76 56.00 -50.06
C ALA A 133 -30.71 55.71 -51.15
N TYR A 134 -29.70 54.87 -50.89
CA TYR A 134 -28.63 54.57 -51.83
C TYR A 134 -28.90 53.29 -52.63
N SER A 135 -28.70 53.37 -53.94
CA SER A 135 -28.73 52.23 -54.86
C SER A 135 -27.64 52.39 -55.92
N PHE A 136 -26.62 51.54 -55.87
CA PHE A 136 -25.46 51.64 -56.74
C PHE A 136 -24.74 50.30 -56.90
N LYS A 137 -23.86 50.21 -57.89
CA LYS A 137 -23.02 49.02 -58.12
C LYS A 137 -21.55 49.37 -58.28
N PHE A 138 -20.72 48.35 -58.12
CA PHE A 138 -19.32 48.35 -58.50
C PHE A 138 -19.11 47.30 -59.58
N VAL A 139 -18.29 47.62 -60.59
CA VAL A 139 -18.00 46.74 -61.73
C VAL A 139 -16.49 46.60 -61.86
N LYS A 140 -15.96 45.40 -61.61
CA LYS A 140 -14.52 45.11 -61.51
C LYS A 140 -13.72 45.53 -62.74
N SER A 141 -14.29 45.41 -63.94
CA SER A 141 -13.64 45.75 -65.22
C SER A 141 -13.61 47.25 -65.53
N GLY A 142 -14.33 48.08 -64.77
CA GLY A 142 -14.30 49.54 -64.92
C GLY A 142 -13.04 50.19 -64.37
N GLN A 143 -12.77 51.44 -64.77
CA GLN A 143 -11.67 52.25 -64.21
C GLN A 143 -11.89 52.47 -62.71
N LEU A 144 -10.94 52.04 -61.87
CA LEU A 144 -11.11 52.02 -60.42
C LEU A 144 -12.37 51.26 -60.00
N GLY A 145 -12.74 50.23 -60.76
CA GLY A 145 -14.07 49.61 -60.75
C GLY A 145 -14.49 48.98 -59.43
N MET A 146 -13.50 48.60 -58.61
CA MET A 146 -13.75 48.08 -57.26
C MET A 146 -14.12 49.19 -56.26
N ILE A 147 -13.85 50.46 -56.54
CA ILE A 147 -14.02 51.60 -55.62
C ILE A 147 -14.86 52.75 -56.19
N THR A 148 -15.18 52.73 -57.48
CA THR A 148 -16.02 53.72 -58.16
C THR A 148 -17.47 53.26 -58.17
N PRO A 149 -18.39 53.92 -57.43
CA PRO A 149 -19.79 53.52 -57.40
C PRO A 149 -20.54 54.05 -58.63
N ILE A 150 -21.38 53.22 -59.26
CA ILE A 150 -22.23 53.60 -60.40
C ILE A 150 -23.68 53.53 -59.93
N TRP A 151 -24.42 54.65 -60.01
CA TRP A 151 -25.84 54.65 -59.66
C TRP A 151 -26.61 53.67 -60.54
N GLU A 152 -27.37 52.77 -59.92
CA GLU A 152 -28.24 51.82 -60.59
C GLU A 152 -29.34 51.41 -59.61
N ASP A 153 -30.58 51.31 -60.10
CA ASP A 153 -31.67 50.81 -59.28
C ASP A 153 -31.46 49.32 -58.98
N PHE A 154 -31.58 48.95 -57.71
CA PHE A 154 -31.42 47.56 -57.29
C PHE A 154 -32.51 46.68 -57.93
N PRO A 155 -32.20 45.45 -58.38
CA PRO A 155 -33.18 44.59 -59.02
C PRO A 155 -34.41 44.32 -58.13
N SER A 156 -35.60 44.57 -58.65
CA SER A 156 -36.87 44.48 -57.90
C SER A 156 -37.12 43.08 -57.33
N ASP A 157 -36.69 42.05 -58.03
CA ASP A 157 -36.90 40.64 -57.65
C ASP A 157 -36.14 40.27 -56.37
N TYR A 158 -35.06 41.00 -56.06
CA TYR A 158 -34.22 40.77 -54.87
C TYR A 158 -34.36 41.87 -53.81
N LEU A 159 -35.04 42.98 -54.11
CA LEU A 159 -35.15 44.13 -53.20
C LEU A 159 -36.07 43.82 -52.02
N GLN A 160 -35.54 43.93 -50.80
CA GLN A 160 -36.26 43.76 -49.55
C GLN A 160 -36.26 45.08 -48.79
N ALA A 161 -37.44 45.68 -48.65
CA ALA A 161 -37.58 47.01 -48.05
C ALA A 161 -37.04 47.06 -46.61
N GLY A 162 -36.27 48.11 -46.31
CA GLY A 162 -35.72 48.34 -44.97
C GLY A 162 -34.47 47.51 -44.62
N LEU A 163 -33.91 46.76 -45.57
CA LEU A 163 -32.64 46.05 -45.39
C LEU A 163 -31.50 46.76 -46.12
N THR A 164 -30.28 46.55 -45.63
CA THR A 164 -29.06 46.78 -46.42
C THR A 164 -28.71 45.49 -47.14
N GLN A 165 -28.54 45.55 -48.46
CA GLN A 165 -28.41 44.38 -49.32
C GLN A 165 -27.20 44.51 -50.23
N PHE A 166 -26.48 43.40 -50.40
CA PHE A 166 -25.38 43.24 -51.34
C PHE A 166 -25.71 42.07 -52.28
N LEU A 167 -25.73 42.32 -53.58
CA LEU A 167 -25.95 41.32 -54.60
C LEU A 167 -24.64 41.05 -55.34
N PHE A 168 -24.10 39.85 -55.18
CA PHE A 168 -22.89 39.39 -55.85
C PHE A 168 -23.28 38.54 -57.06
N GLU A 169 -22.91 38.96 -58.27
CA GLU A 169 -23.02 38.15 -59.49
C GLU A 169 -21.78 37.27 -59.63
N ILE A 170 -21.90 35.99 -59.27
CA ILE A 170 -20.78 35.05 -59.22
C ILE A 170 -20.35 34.69 -60.64
N SER A 171 -19.15 35.11 -61.02
CA SER A 171 -18.64 34.97 -62.39
C SER A 171 -18.32 33.52 -62.81
N CYS A 172 -18.26 32.57 -61.88
CA CYS A 172 -17.87 31.18 -62.15
C CYS A 172 -18.73 30.18 -61.36
N PRO A 173 -19.35 29.16 -62.00
CA PRO A 173 -20.14 28.15 -61.30
C PRO A 173 -19.38 27.38 -60.20
N ARG A 174 -18.06 27.18 -60.36
CA ARG A 174 -17.22 26.55 -59.31
C ARG A 174 -17.16 27.36 -58.02
N ASN A 175 -17.23 28.69 -58.14
CA ASN A 175 -17.23 29.60 -57.01
C ASN A 175 -18.54 29.53 -56.22
N VAL A 176 -19.67 29.29 -56.90
CA VAL A 176 -20.98 29.05 -56.24
C VAL A 176 -20.88 27.87 -55.28
N GLN A 177 -20.33 26.75 -55.75
CA GLN A 177 -20.17 25.55 -54.92
C GLN A 177 -19.22 25.80 -53.74
N SER A 178 -18.12 26.52 -53.95
CA SER A 178 -17.21 26.91 -52.86
C SER A 178 -17.93 27.74 -51.80
N VAL A 179 -18.73 28.73 -52.20
CA VAL A 179 -19.51 29.55 -51.26
C VAL A 179 -20.51 28.70 -50.49
N LYS A 180 -21.26 27.81 -51.16
CA LYS A 180 -22.18 26.87 -50.49
C LYS A 180 -21.45 26.04 -49.44
N THR A 181 -20.30 25.46 -49.80
CA THR A 181 -19.48 24.66 -48.88
C THR A 181 -19.00 25.47 -47.68
N ASP A 182 -18.50 26.69 -47.90
CA ASP A 182 -17.99 27.53 -46.81
C ASP A 182 -19.11 28.05 -45.90
N LEU A 183 -20.27 28.43 -46.44
CA LEU A 183 -21.48 28.77 -45.66
C LEU A 183 -21.94 27.58 -44.80
N CYS A 184 -21.96 26.36 -45.37
CA CYS A 184 -22.25 25.14 -44.60
C CYS A 184 -21.25 24.92 -43.46
N SER A 185 -19.97 25.23 -43.70
CA SER A 185 -18.88 25.03 -42.73
C SER A 185 -18.88 26.03 -41.57
N LEU A 186 -19.61 27.15 -41.69
CA LEU A 186 -19.71 28.17 -40.64
C LEU A 186 -20.14 27.55 -39.31
N GLN A 187 -19.29 27.71 -38.31
CA GLN A 187 -19.54 27.17 -36.99
C GLN A 187 -20.53 28.07 -36.23
N PRO A 188 -21.58 27.50 -35.61
CA PRO A 188 -22.55 28.27 -34.84
C PRO A 188 -21.92 29.14 -33.75
N SER A 189 -20.83 28.67 -33.16
CA SER A 189 -20.06 29.33 -32.10
C SER A 189 -19.50 30.71 -32.47
N ILE A 190 -19.50 31.12 -33.74
CA ILE A 190 -19.10 32.47 -34.16
C ILE A 190 -19.86 33.57 -33.40
N LEU A 191 -21.15 33.37 -33.14
CA LEU A 191 -22.00 34.34 -32.45
C LEU A 191 -21.64 34.53 -30.95
N ILE A 192 -20.84 33.64 -30.35
CA ILE A 192 -20.44 33.75 -28.93
C ILE A 192 -19.57 35.00 -28.71
N PHE A 193 -18.77 35.37 -29.71
CA PHE A 193 -17.78 36.44 -29.60
C PHE A 193 -18.10 37.68 -30.42
N LEU A 194 -19.19 37.65 -31.19
CA LEU A 194 -19.75 38.81 -31.87
C LEU A 194 -20.53 39.70 -30.90
N ARG A 195 -20.45 41.01 -31.10
CA ARG A 195 -20.95 42.00 -30.15
C ARG A 195 -22.43 42.32 -30.35
N ARG A 196 -22.85 42.53 -31.60
CA ARG A 196 -24.18 42.99 -31.98
C ARG A 196 -25.00 41.89 -32.63
N LEU A 197 -24.46 41.14 -33.58
CA LEU A 197 -25.15 40.08 -34.30
C LEU A 197 -25.68 39.02 -33.34
N ARG A 198 -26.92 38.59 -33.59
CA ARG A 198 -27.62 37.55 -32.81
C ARG A 198 -28.12 36.40 -33.65
N ARG A 199 -28.28 36.60 -34.96
CA ARG A 199 -28.77 35.59 -35.91
C ARG A 199 -28.03 35.66 -37.24
N ILE A 200 -27.74 34.50 -37.80
CA ILE A 200 -27.20 34.30 -39.15
C ILE A 200 -28.12 33.32 -39.85
N ASN A 201 -28.74 33.74 -40.95
CA ASN A 201 -29.61 32.88 -41.76
C ASN A 201 -28.90 32.52 -43.06
N LEU A 202 -28.93 31.24 -43.42
CA LEU A 202 -28.38 30.71 -44.66
C LEU A 202 -29.49 30.01 -45.43
N GLU A 203 -29.77 30.49 -46.63
CA GLU A 203 -30.84 30.03 -47.51
C GLU A 203 -30.28 29.78 -48.92
N GLY A 204 -30.83 28.80 -49.64
CA GLY A 204 -30.48 28.53 -51.02
C GLY A 204 -30.91 27.13 -51.48
N GLU A 205 -30.72 26.84 -52.76
CA GLU A 205 -31.03 25.52 -53.30
C GLU A 205 -30.16 24.44 -52.62
N SER A 206 -30.84 23.49 -51.95
CA SER A 206 -30.23 22.47 -51.08
C SER A 206 -29.42 23.03 -49.89
N LEU A 207 -29.69 24.28 -49.49
CA LEU A 207 -29.09 24.96 -48.35
C LEU A 207 -30.18 25.58 -47.48
N TYR A 208 -30.42 25.02 -46.30
CA TYR A 208 -31.17 25.71 -45.25
C TYR A 208 -30.48 25.51 -43.92
N LYS A 209 -29.98 26.61 -43.34
CA LYS A 209 -29.33 26.63 -42.03
C LYS A 209 -29.55 27.99 -41.36
N GLU A 210 -30.32 28.01 -40.28
CA GLU A 210 -30.51 29.16 -39.41
C GLU A 210 -29.66 28.99 -38.14
N ILE A 211 -28.85 29.99 -37.81
CA ILE A 211 -28.00 30.01 -36.61
C ILE A 211 -28.47 31.15 -35.71
N GLN A 212 -28.82 30.83 -34.47
CA GLN A 212 -29.26 31.79 -33.47
C GLN A 212 -28.44 31.63 -32.18
N SER A 213 -27.95 32.75 -31.65
CA SER A 213 -27.38 32.78 -30.30
C SER A 213 -28.43 33.19 -29.29
N ILE A 214 -28.57 32.40 -28.23
CA ILE A 214 -29.44 32.70 -27.10
C ILE A 214 -28.56 32.76 -25.86
N GLN A 215 -28.43 33.97 -25.30
CA GLN A 215 -27.71 34.17 -24.04
C GLN A 215 -28.70 34.02 -22.88
N TYR A 216 -28.34 33.21 -21.89
CA TYR A 216 -29.14 33.05 -20.69
C TYR A 216 -28.27 32.73 -19.47
N VAL A 217 -28.85 32.84 -18.28
CA VAL A 217 -28.18 32.43 -17.05
C VAL A 217 -28.74 31.06 -16.66
N PHE A 218 -27.86 30.05 -16.60
CA PHE A 218 -28.25 28.72 -16.13
C PHE A 218 -28.15 28.69 -14.60
N ALA A 219 -29.27 28.44 -13.90
CA ALA A 219 -29.35 28.54 -12.45
C ALA A 219 -28.28 27.67 -11.75
N ASP A 220 -28.01 26.47 -12.27
CA ASP A 220 -27.05 25.52 -11.68
C ASP A 220 -25.58 25.76 -12.09
N LEU A 221 -25.30 26.68 -13.03
CA LEU A 221 -23.93 26.97 -13.51
C LEU A 221 -23.34 28.28 -12.96
N ALA A 222 -24.06 29.03 -12.10
CA ALA A 222 -23.58 30.24 -11.41
C ALA A 222 -22.72 31.19 -12.29
N GLY A 223 -23.09 31.34 -13.57
CA GLY A 223 -22.30 32.00 -14.61
C GLY A 223 -23.10 32.29 -15.88
N ALA A 224 -22.47 32.97 -16.84
CA ALA A 224 -23.07 33.24 -18.15
C ALA A 224 -22.92 32.00 -19.04
N ALA A 225 -24.03 31.30 -19.28
CA ALA A 225 -24.10 30.24 -20.28
C ALA A 225 -24.58 30.83 -21.60
N VAL A 226 -23.99 30.37 -22.70
CA VAL A 226 -24.45 30.76 -24.03
C VAL A 226 -24.88 29.50 -24.73
N LYS A 227 -26.16 29.42 -25.09
CA LYS A 227 -26.69 28.38 -25.96
C LYS A 227 -26.69 28.88 -27.37
N ILE A 228 -26.09 28.09 -28.23
CA ILE A 228 -26.18 28.32 -29.65
C ILE A 228 -27.13 27.27 -30.23
N ARG A 229 -28.17 27.74 -30.90
CA ARG A 229 -29.13 26.90 -31.61
C ARG A 229 -28.91 27.06 -33.11
N GLY A 230 -28.54 25.97 -33.77
CA GLY A 230 -28.58 25.83 -35.21
C GLY A 230 -29.83 25.04 -35.62
N ILE A 231 -30.53 25.48 -36.64
CA ILE A 231 -31.59 24.72 -37.30
C ILE A 231 -31.10 24.47 -38.72
N SER A 232 -30.94 23.21 -39.10
CA SER A 232 -30.52 22.81 -40.46
C SER A 232 -31.56 21.89 -41.09
N VAL A 233 -31.43 21.61 -42.40
CA VAL A 233 -32.24 20.58 -43.09
C VAL A 233 -32.15 19.22 -42.36
N ASP A 234 -30.98 18.90 -41.82
CA ASP A 234 -30.68 17.62 -41.15
C ASP A 234 -31.17 17.58 -39.69
N GLY A 235 -31.81 18.66 -39.21
CA GLY A 235 -32.38 18.76 -37.88
C GLY A 235 -31.86 19.94 -37.07
N ILE A 236 -32.29 19.99 -35.80
CA ILE A 236 -31.88 21.02 -34.85
C ILE A 236 -30.57 20.58 -34.20
N ILE A 237 -29.54 21.40 -34.33
CA ILE A 237 -28.27 21.29 -33.61
C ILE A 237 -28.31 22.29 -32.47
N SER A 238 -27.98 21.84 -31.27
CA SER A 238 -27.92 22.69 -30.10
C SER A 238 -26.59 22.47 -29.41
N GLU A 239 -25.86 23.55 -29.15
CA GLU A 239 -24.57 23.49 -28.46
C GLU A 239 -24.59 24.48 -27.29
N ASP A 240 -24.27 23.97 -26.10
CA ASP A 240 -24.22 24.78 -24.90
C ASP A 240 -22.77 25.09 -24.55
N TYR A 241 -22.49 26.34 -24.18
CA TYR A 241 -21.16 26.80 -23.81
C TYR A 241 -21.17 27.50 -22.47
N PHE A 242 -20.22 27.15 -21.59
CA PHE A 242 -19.91 27.99 -20.43
C PHE A 242 -18.88 29.04 -20.84
N VAL A 243 -19.20 30.33 -20.70
CA VAL A 243 -18.34 31.43 -21.16
C VAL A 243 -17.79 32.23 -19.98
N GLN A 244 -16.47 32.36 -19.92
CA GLN A 244 -15.77 33.20 -18.96
C GLN A 244 -15.02 34.32 -19.67
N ARG A 245 -15.35 35.57 -19.32
CA ARG A 245 -14.71 36.79 -19.83
C ARG A 245 -13.78 37.38 -18.79
N HIS A 246 -12.71 38.04 -19.24
CA HIS A 246 -11.77 38.73 -18.38
C HIS A 246 -11.23 39.97 -19.10
N LYS A 247 -11.23 41.11 -18.39
CA LYS A 247 -10.68 42.37 -18.90
C LYS A 247 -9.20 42.45 -18.56
N VAL A 248 -8.36 42.60 -19.58
CA VAL A 248 -6.91 42.78 -19.47
C VAL A 248 -6.63 44.27 -19.54
N GLY A 249 -6.03 44.82 -18.48
CA GLY A 249 -5.58 46.21 -18.44
C GLY A 249 -4.07 46.34 -18.65
N ALA A 250 -3.61 47.58 -18.79
CA ALA A 250 -2.19 47.92 -18.94
C ALA A 250 -1.50 47.20 -20.12
N LEU A 251 -2.22 47.06 -21.24
CA LEU A 251 -1.65 46.49 -22.47
C LEU A 251 -0.57 47.40 -23.04
N PRO A 252 0.50 46.82 -23.63
CA PRO A 252 1.56 47.60 -24.24
C PRO A 252 1.04 48.36 -25.45
N GLY A 253 1.55 49.57 -25.69
CA GLY A 253 1.20 50.32 -26.89
C GLY A 253 1.66 49.60 -28.16
N ASP A 254 0.78 49.53 -29.17
CA ASP A 254 1.09 48.98 -30.49
C ASP A 254 0.61 49.96 -31.58
N PRO A 255 1.37 50.19 -32.67
CA PRO A 255 0.95 51.07 -33.76
C PRO A 255 -0.39 50.69 -34.40
N LYS A 256 -0.78 49.41 -34.37
CA LYS A 256 -2.08 48.92 -34.87
C LYS A 256 -3.22 49.13 -33.87
N ARG A 257 -2.92 49.47 -32.61
CA ARG A 257 -3.86 49.73 -31.52
C ARG A 257 -3.55 51.09 -30.86
N PRO A 258 -3.61 52.21 -31.62
CA PRO A 258 -3.30 53.51 -31.06
C PRO A 258 -4.28 53.84 -29.93
N GLU A 259 -3.75 54.30 -28.79
CA GLU A 259 -4.52 54.74 -27.61
C GLU A 259 -5.36 53.65 -26.92
N VAL A 260 -5.12 52.37 -27.22
CA VAL A 260 -5.77 51.25 -26.53
C VAL A 260 -4.83 50.66 -25.49
N SER A 261 -5.25 50.70 -24.22
CA SER A 261 -4.49 50.11 -23.09
C SER A 261 -5.23 48.98 -22.38
N GLU A 262 -6.41 48.61 -22.87
CA GLU A 262 -7.25 47.55 -22.31
C GLU A 262 -7.97 46.77 -23.41
N SER A 263 -8.19 45.48 -23.16
CA SER A 263 -8.94 44.58 -24.06
C SER A 263 -9.62 43.48 -23.28
N GLU A 264 -10.62 42.82 -23.87
CA GLU A 264 -11.29 41.68 -23.26
C GLU A 264 -10.79 40.37 -23.90
N VAL A 265 -10.54 39.38 -23.05
CA VAL A 265 -10.36 37.98 -23.48
C VAL A 265 -11.52 37.14 -22.98
N ALA A 266 -11.85 36.09 -23.71
CA ALA A 266 -12.87 35.14 -23.32
C ALA A 266 -12.43 33.71 -23.61
N VAL A 267 -12.84 32.80 -22.72
CA VAL A 267 -12.75 31.36 -22.94
C VAL A 267 -14.16 30.77 -22.89
N ALA A 268 -14.49 29.90 -23.83
CA ALA A 268 -15.80 29.22 -23.88
C ALA A 268 -15.62 27.71 -23.91
N PHE A 269 -16.29 27.02 -23.00
CA PHE A 269 -16.15 25.58 -22.78
C PHE A 269 -17.40 24.87 -23.31
N PRO A 270 -17.28 24.03 -24.34
CA PRO A 270 -18.41 23.30 -24.91
C PRO A 270 -18.95 22.24 -23.95
N LEU A 271 -20.27 22.14 -23.85
CA LEU A 271 -20.99 21.23 -22.97
C LEU A 271 -21.88 20.29 -23.78
N THR A 272 -22.05 19.07 -23.28
CA THR A 272 -23.07 18.14 -23.77
C THR A 272 -24.47 18.59 -23.33
N ASP A 273 -25.53 18.00 -23.88
CA ASP A 273 -26.92 18.26 -23.45
C ASP A 273 -27.17 18.04 -21.95
N CYS A 274 -26.41 17.12 -21.34
CA CYS A 274 -26.44 16.88 -19.88
C CYS A 274 -25.57 17.85 -19.06
N ASN A 275 -25.12 18.97 -19.64
CA ASN A 275 -24.20 19.94 -19.04
C ASN A 275 -22.89 19.34 -18.51
N LEU A 276 -22.33 18.36 -19.22
CA LEU A 276 -21.02 17.78 -18.93
C LEU A 276 -19.98 18.29 -19.93
N PRO A 277 -18.68 18.25 -19.61
CA PRO A 277 -17.62 18.67 -20.52
C PRO A 277 -17.64 17.89 -21.85
N LEU A 278 -17.63 18.61 -22.97
CA LEU A 278 -17.46 18.05 -24.31
C LEU A 278 -16.01 18.27 -24.77
N VAL A 279 -15.18 17.22 -24.76
CA VAL A 279 -13.77 17.34 -25.15
C VAL A 279 -13.63 17.21 -26.67
N GLN A 280 -13.37 18.32 -27.35
CA GLN A 280 -13.17 18.37 -28.81
C GLN A 280 -12.19 19.49 -29.20
N ASP A 281 -11.50 19.37 -30.33
CA ASP A 281 -10.58 20.42 -30.81
C ASP A 281 -11.36 21.67 -31.28
N CYS A 282 -11.10 22.80 -30.60
CA CYS A 282 -11.84 24.04 -30.76
C CYS A 282 -11.05 25.12 -31.49
N TYR A 283 -11.78 26.02 -32.17
CA TYR A 283 -11.19 27.19 -32.82
C TYR A 283 -10.73 28.23 -31.79
N THR A 284 -9.64 28.91 -32.13
CA THR A 284 -9.26 30.18 -31.54
C THR A 284 -9.78 31.31 -32.43
N TYR A 285 -10.21 32.38 -31.79
CA TYR A 285 -10.91 33.50 -32.38
C TYR A 285 -10.11 34.79 -32.19
N ASN A 286 -10.24 35.66 -33.20
CA ASN A 286 -10.08 37.09 -33.07
C ASN A 286 -11.40 37.69 -33.59
N PHE A 287 -12.42 37.57 -32.74
CA PHE A 287 -13.87 37.80 -32.95
C PHE A 287 -14.50 36.91 -34.02
N LEU A 288 -13.74 36.54 -35.04
CA LEU A 288 -14.02 35.53 -36.05
C LEU A 288 -13.06 34.34 -35.86
N PRO A 289 -13.46 33.13 -36.30
CA PRO A 289 -12.60 31.95 -36.20
C PRO A 289 -11.34 32.12 -37.03
N ILE A 290 -10.18 31.81 -36.45
CA ILE A 290 -8.87 31.85 -37.10
C ILE A 290 -8.48 30.42 -37.52
N ARG A 291 -8.00 29.64 -36.54
CA ARG A 291 -7.57 28.25 -36.68
C ARG A 291 -7.68 27.50 -35.36
N ARG A 292 -7.52 26.19 -35.41
CA ARG A 292 -7.44 25.34 -34.22
C ARG A 292 -5.98 25.19 -33.79
N TYR A 293 -5.71 25.34 -32.50
CA TYR A 293 -4.38 25.16 -31.91
C TYR A 293 -4.31 23.94 -30.99
N GLY A 294 -5.34 23.08 -30.95
CA GLY A 294 -5.38 21.91 -30.08
C GLY A 294 -5.85 22.22 -28.66
N PHE A 295 -6.81 23.13 -28.49
CA PHE A 295 -7.46 23.40 -27.19
C PHE A 295 -8.86 22.78 -27.17
N SER A 296 -9.25 22.22 -26.04
CA SER A 296 -10.59 21.63 -25.86
C SER A 296 -11.66 22.65 -25.47
N PHE A 297 -11.38 23.93 -25.67
CA PHE A 297 -12.22 25.08 -25.37
C PHE A 297 -11.85 26.21 -26.33
N LEU A 298 -12.81 27.10 -26.60
CA LEU A 298 -12.61 28.23 -27.50
C LEU A 298 -11.86 29.32 -26.76
N ILE A 299 -10.92 29.95 -27.47
CA ILE A 299 -10.16 31.11 -26.97
C ILE A 299 -10.50 32.29 -27.86
N GLN A 300 -10.85 33.42 -27.26
CA GLN A 300 -11.10 34.67 -27.94
C GLN A 300 -10.24 35.77 -27.31
N ALA A 301 -9.51 36.50 -28.15
CA ALA A 301 -8.81 37.71 -27.75
C ALA A 301 -8.58 38.61 -28.97
N ASP A 302 -8.33 39.89 -28.73
CA ASP A 302 -7.98 40.87 -29.77
C ASP A 302 -6.53 40.68 -30.25
N PHE A 303 -6.24 39.54 -30.88
CA PHE A 303 -4.90 39.21 -31.33
C PHE A 303 -4.48 40.04 -32.54
N LEU A 304 -3.21 40.42 -32.57
CA LEU A 304 -2.55 40.85 -33.79
C LEU A 304 -2.23 39.61 -34.64
N LEU A 305 -2.79 39.56 -35.85
CA LEU A 305 -2.67 38.42 -36.76
C LEU A 305 -1.52 38.60 -37.77
N THR A 306 -1.09 37.50 -38.38
CA THR A 306 -0.21 37.49 -39.55
C THR A 306 -0.85 38.17 -40.76
N ALA A 307 -0.07 38.43 -41.81
CA ALA A 307 -0.56 39.18 -42.99
C ALA A 307 -1.76 38.52 -43.70
N ASN A 308 -1.82 37.18 -43.69
CA ASN A 308 -2.93 36.40 -44.25
C ASN A 308 -4.15 36.28 -43.32
N ARG A 309 -4.07 36.78 -42.08
CA ARG A 309 -5.14 36.74 -41.05
C ARG A 309 -5.63 35.35 -40.65
N GLU A 310 -4.86 34.30 -40.95
CA GLU A 310 -5.19 32.91 -40.61
C GLU A 310 -4.35 32.38 -39.43
N ASP A 311 -3.42 33.18 -38.90
CA ASP A 311 -2.58 32.81 -37.77
C ASP A 311 -2.33 34.00 -36.83
N VAL A 312 -1.97 33.72 -35.58
CA VAL A 312 -1.63 34.75 -34.58
C VAL A 312 -0.16 35.12 -34.74
N ASP A 313 0.16 36.41 -34.81
CA ASP A 313 1.55 36.85 -34.88
C ASP A 313 2.25 36.62 -33.53
N GLU A 314 3.30 35.82 -33.48
CA GLU A 314 3.96 35.47 -32.23
C GLU A 314 4.90 36.57 -31.68
N ARG A 315 5.19 37.61 -32.48
CA ARG A 315 6.19 38.64 -32.17
C ARG A 315 5.69 39.79 -31.27
N PRO A 316 4.46 40.31 -31.41
CA PRO A 316 4.05 41.50 -30.66
C PRO A 316 3.89 41.26 -29.16
N LEU A 317 4.42 42.16 -28.34
CA LEU A 317 4.21 42.15 -26.89
C LEU A 317 2.73 42.20 -26.51
N TRP A 318 1.90 42.86 -27.33
CA TRP A 318 0.45 42.88 -27.17
C TRP A 318 -0.15 41.47 -27.04
N ASN A 319 0.20 40.56 -27.95
CA ASN A 319 -0.32 39.19 -27.92
C ASN A 319 0.18 38.41 -26.70
N LEU A 320 1.43 38.65 -26.28
CA LEU A 320 2.00 38.03 -25.08
C LEU A 320 1.26 38.47 -23.81
N SER A 321 0.88 39.75 -23.70
CA SER A 321 0.08 40.26 -22.58
C SER A 321 -1.34 39.70 -22.55
N LEU A 322 -1.96 39.48 -23.72
CA LEU A 322 -3.28 38.84 -23.79
C LEU A 322 -3.27 37.39 -23.28
N LEU A 323 -2.15 36.66 -23.45
CA LEU A 323 -2.02 35.30 -22.91
C LEU A 323 -2.19 35.25 -21.39
N ASP A 324 -1.63 36.22 -20.65
CA ASP A 324 -1.77 36.28 -19.20
C ASP A 324 -3.23 36.51 -18.80
N GLY A 325 -3.95 37.31 -19.59
CA GLY A 325 -5.41 37.45 -19.49
C GLY A 325 -6.16 36.13 -19.69
N ILE A 326 -5.77 35.34 -20.70
CA ILE A 326 -6.41 34.05 -21.00
C ILE A 326 -6.18 33.05 -19.85
N VAL A 327 -4.97 33.02 -19.29
CA VAL A 327 -4.64 32.22 -18.09
C VAL A 327 -5.55 32.60 -16.93
N GLN A 328 -5.74 33.91 -16.70
CA GLN A 328 -6.61 34.41 -15.64
C GLN A 328 -8.08 34.07 -15.90
N ALA A 329 -8.56 34.21 -17.14
CA ALA A 329 -9.91 33.83 -17.53
C ALA A 329 -10.17 32.33 -17.29
N PHE A 330 -9.23 31.47 -17.66
CA PHE A 330 -9.33 30.03 -17.42
C PHE A 330 -9.36 29.69 -15.94
N ALA A 331 -8.48 30.28 -15.12
CA ALA A 331 -8.47 30.05 -13.67
C ALA A 331 -9.79 30.49 -13.01
N LEU A 332 -10.34 31.64 -13.42
CA LEU A 332 -11.65 32.12 -12.97
C LEU A 332 -12.78 31.16 -13.38
N ALA A 333 -12.69 30.56 -14.57
CA ALA A 333 -13.66 29.56 -15.01
C ALA A 333 -13.63 28.32 -14.11
N VAL A 334 -12.45 27.81 -13.76
CA VAL A 334 -12.30 26.67 -12.83
C VAL A 334 -12.89 26.97 -11.45
N HIS A 335 -12.64 28.16 -10.90
CA HIS A 335 -13.26 28.60 -9.64
C HIS A 335 -14.79 28.65 -9.71
N ARG A 336 -15.36 28.95 -10.88
CA ARG A 336 -16.81 28.88 -11.09
C ARG A 336 -17.29 27.45 -11.28
N PHE A 337 -16.59 26.60 -12.03
CA PHE A 337 -16.93 25.18 -12.18
C PHE A 337 -17.07 24.49 -10.83
N ASN A 338 -16.19 24.83 -9.89
CA ASN A 338 -16.22 24.33 -8.51
C ASN A 338 -17.46 24.71 -7.70
N LYS A 339 -18.32 25.60 -8.20
CA LYS A 339 -19.62 25.98 -7.60
C LYS A 339 -20.82 25.38 -8.32
N THR A 340 -20.56 24.45 -9.24
CA THR A 340 -21.57 23.91 -10.18
C THR A 340 -21.44 22.39 -10.29
N ILE A 341 -22.31 21.80 -11.11
CA ILE A 341 -22.23 20.38 -11.49
C ILE A 341 -20.92 19.98 -12.20
N LEU A 342 -20.15 20.95 -12.71
CA LEU A 342 -18.88 20.71 -13.39
C LEU A 342 -17.70 20.47 -12.43
N LYS A 343 -17.89 20.64 -11.11
CA LYS A 343 -16.83 20.59 -10.08
C LYS A 343 -15.86 19.42 -10.24
N TYR A 344 -16.35 18.21 -10.51
CA TYR A 344 -15.50 17.02 -10.61
C TYR A 344 -15.18 16.58 -12.04
N SER A 345 -15.77 17.23 -13.05
CA SER A 345 -15.63 16.85 -14.46
C SER A 345 -14.82 17.84 -15.29
N TRP A 346 -14.71 19.11 -14.87
CA TRP A 346 -13.88 20.10 -15.57
C TRP A 346 -12.42 19.67 -15.83
N PRO A 347 -11.76 18.80 -15.02
CA PRO A 347 -10.41 18.34 -15.32
C PRO A 347 -10.27 17.66 -16.69
N SER A 348 -11.36 17.17 -17.28
CA SER A 348 -11.38 16.66 -18.65
C SER A 348 -10.84 17.67 -19.69
N TYR A 349 -10.95 18.98 -19.45
CA TYR A 349 -10.37 20.00 -20.34
C TYR A 349 -8.83 20.14 -20.24
N LEU A 350 -8.19 19.53 -19.24
CA LEU A 350 -6.75 19.67 -19.02
C LEU A 350 -5.90 18.85 -19.99
N GLN A 351 -6.49 17.82 -20.63
CA GLN A 351 -5.76 16.93 -21.54
C GLN A 351 -5.09 17.72 -22.68
N CYS A 352 -5.77 18.74 -23.21
CA CYS A 352 -5.27 19.58 -24.29
C CYS A 352 -4.01 20.42 -23.92
N LEU A 353 -3.74 20.59 -22.62
CA LEU A 353 -2.59 21.35 -22.11
C LEU A 353 -1.28 20.54 -22.10
N SER A 354 -1.35 19.24 -22.33
CA SER A 354 -0.19 18.33 -22.37
C SER A 354 0.48 18.24 -23.74
N SER A 355 -0.23 18.61 -24.81
CA SER A 355 0.22 18.42 -26.20
C SER A 355 0.86 19.69 -26.76
N SER A 356 2.03 19.57 -27.41
CA SER A 356 2.60 20.64 -28.24
C SER A 356 2.09 20.52 -29.67
N MET A 357 1.68 21.65 -30.26
CA MET A 357 1.12 21.73 -31.61
C MET A 357 1.92 22.67 -32.52
N GLY A 358 3.20 22.90 -32.20
CA GLY A 358 4.15 23.63 -33.06
C GLY A 358 4.08 25.15 -33.02
N SER A 359 3.21 25.76 -32.19
CA SER A 359 3.22 27.21 -31.91
C SER A 359 3.92 27.50 -30.59
N SER A 360 4.98 28.29 -30.64
CA SER A 360 5.77 28.64 -29.45
C SER A 360 4.95 29.47 -28.46
N LEU A 361 4.07 30.34 -28.99
CA LEU A 361 3.19 31.21 -28.22
C LEU A 361 2.12 30.42 -27.45
N PHE A 362 1.42 29.49 -28.11
CA PHE A 362 0.39 28.68 -27.44
C PHE A 362 0.96 27.58 -26.54
N ASP A 363 2.17 27.09 -26.81
CA ASP A 363 2.86 26.19 -25.88
C ASP A 363 3.29 26.92 -24.61
N SER A 364 3.67 28.21 -24.71
CA SER A 364 3.88 29.08 -23.54
C SER A 364 2.57 29.28 -22.76
N LEU A 365 1.45 29.52 -23.45
CA LEU A 365 0.13 29.63 -22.82
C LEU A 365 -0.21 28.37 -22.00
N ARG A 366 -0.07 27.17 -22.58
CA ARG A 366 -0.32 25.90 -21.87
C ARG A 366 0.50 25.79 -20.58
N LYS A 367 1.80 26.07 -20.65
CA LYS A 367 2.70 26.05 -19.48
C LYS A 367 2.27 27.03 -18.41
N LYS A 368 1.91 28.26 -18.79
CA LYS A 368 1.42 29.29 -17.86
C LYS A 368 0.09 28.89 -17.21
N MET A 369 -0.83 28.29 -17.97
CA MET A 369 -2.10 27.78 -17.45
C MET A 369 -1.89 26.69 -16.40
N VAL A 370 -1.07 25.68 -16.71
CA VAL A 370 -0.75 24.61 -15.76
C VAL A 370 -0.07 25.16 -14.51
N ALA A 371 0.91 26.05 -14.66
CA ALA A 371 1.59 26.69 -13.53
C ALA A 371 0.62 27.48 -12.65
N ARG A 372 -0.32 28.22 -13.25
CA ARG A 372 -1.36 28.95 -12.51
C ARG A 372 -2.23 27.99 -11.71
N LEU A 373 -2.76 26.93 -12.35
CA LEU A 373 -3.64 25.96 -11.68
C LEU A 373 -2.94 25.22 -10.53
N LYS A 374 -1.64 24.92 -10.66
CA LYS A 374 -0.84 24.31 -9.57
C LYS A 374 -0.75 25.18 -8.31
N SER A 375 -0.86 26.51 -8.47
CA SER A 375 -0.84 27.46 -7.34
C SER A 375 -2.22 27.79 -6.76
N GLU A 376 -3.29 27.35 -7.43
CA GLU A 376 -4.67 27.71 -7.10
C GLU A 376 -5.33 26.67 -6.19
N ARG A 377 -6.20 27.11 -5.28
CA ARG A 377 -6.99 26.22 -4.43
C ARG A 377 -8.25 25.76 -5.17
N ILE A 378 -8.10 24.77 -6.04
CA ILE A 378 -9.12 24.35 -7.01
C ILE A 378 -9.56 22.90 -6.87
N LEU A 379 -8.90 22.09 -6.04
CA LEU A 379 -9.28 20.70 -5.81
C LEU A 379 -9.97 20.57 -4.46
N GLU A 380 -11.11 19.88 -4.45
CA GLU A 380 -11.86 19.64 -3.22
C GLU A 380 -11.29 18.42 -2.48
N SER A 381 -11.01 18.61 -1.19
CA SER A 381 -10.63 17.53 -0.28
C SER A 381 -11.85 16.71 0.17
N LYS A 382 -11.62 15.59 0.85
CA LYS A 382 -12.70 14.85 1.52
C LYS A 382 -13.37 15.64 2.68
N SER A 383 -12.73 16.69 3.20
CA SER A 383 -13.34 17.61 4.18
C SER A 383 -14.20 18.71 3.53
N SER A 384 -14.47 18.63 2.22
CA SER A 384 -15.19 19.64 1.44
C SER A 384 -14.49 21.00 1.39
N SER A 385 -13.18 21.03 1.64
CA SER A 385 -12.38 22.25 1.59
C SER A 385 -11.55 22.29 0.31
N PHE A 386 -11.39 23.48 -0.27
CA PHE A 386 -10.55 23.62 -1.47
C PHE A 386 -9.08 23.78 -1.10
N ARG A 387 -8.23 23.02 -1.81
CA ARG A 387 -6.80 22.90 -1.61
C ARG A 387 -6.07 22.99 -2.94
N THR A 388 -4.79 23.34 -2.89
CA THR A 388 -3.90 23.29 -4.07
C THR A 388 -3.55 21.84 -4.41
N PRO A 389 -3.21 21.53 -5.68
CA PRO A 389 -2.76 20.18 -6.07
C PRO A 389 -1.61 19.61 -5.22
N ALA A 390 -0.72 20.47 -4.71
CA ALA A 390 0.41 20.06 -3.87
C ALA A 390 0.03 19.77 -2.41
N GLU A 391 -1.11 20.27 -1.92
CA GLU A 391 -1.59 20.06 -0.54
C GLU A 391 -2.42 18.79 -0.40
N VAL A 392 -2.96 18.25 -1.50
CA VAL A 392 -3.82 17.06 -1.49
C VAL A 392 -3.10 15.82 -1.97
N TRP A 393 -3.56 14.68 -1.45
CA TRP A 393 -3.07 13.36 -1.76
C TRP A 393 -4.20 12.53 -2.35
N TYR A 394 -3.96 11.92 -3.49
CA TYR A 394 -4.81 10.88 -4.03
C TYR A 394 -4.60 9.58 -3.24
N LEU A 395 -5.69 9.06 -2.70
CA LEU A 395 -5.71 7.82 -1.93
C LEU A 395 -6.09 6.65 -2.84
N GLY A 396 -5.12 5.76 -3.09
CA GLY A 396 -5.34 4.59 -3.95
C GLY A 396 -6.14 3.48 -3.26
N PRO A 397 -6.68 2.52 -4.04
CA PRO A 397 -7.50 1.40 -3.54
C PRO A 397 -6.90 0.58 -2.37
N PRO A 398 -5.57 0.33 -2.30
CA PRO A 398 -5.01 -0.46 -1.20
C PRO A 398 -5.27 0.15 0.19
N TYR A 399 -5.45 1.48 0.28
CA TYR A 399 -5.59 2.18 1.54
C TYR A 399 -7.06 2.48 1.90
N LEU A 400 -8.01 1.95 1.14
CA LEU A 400 -9.44 2.16 1.33
C LEU A 400 -10.09 1.01 2.09
N ASP A 401 -11.14 1.30 2.87
CA ASP A 401 -12.04 0.31 3.45
C ASP A 401 -13.17 -0.07 2.46
N ASP A 402 -14.16 -0.88 2.90
CA ASP A 402 -15.28 -1.29 2.04
C ASP A 402 -16.18 -0.13 1.62
N ASP A 403 -16.17 0.97 2.39
CA ASP A 403 -16.97 2.16 2.14
C ASP A 403 -16.26 3.15 1.19
N GLY A 404 -15.04 2.83 0.72
CA GLY A 404 -14.21 3.74 -0.06
C GLY A 404 -13.56 4.84 0.78
N GLU A 405 -13.53 4.68 2.10
CA GLU A 405 -12.94 5.60 3.04
C GLU A 405 -11.53 5.22 3.46
N TYR A 406 -10.76 6.19 3.96
CA TYR A 406 -9.40 5.90 4.39
C TYR A 406 -9.41 4.87 5.52
N LEU A 407 -8.66 3.77 5.35
CA LEU A 407 -8.67 2.62 6.26
C LEU A 407 -8.44 3.02 7.73
N LEU A 408 -7.57 4.00 8.01
CA LEU A 408 -7.28 4.43 9.38
C LEU A 408 -8.28 5.47 9.94
N ARG A 409 -9.22 5.96 9.12
CA ARG A 409 -10.30 6.91 9.48
C ARG A 409 -9.80 8.07 10.36
N SER A 410 -8.69 8.69 9.94
CA SER A 410 -8.08 9.87 10.58
C SER A 410 -8.78 11.13 10.11
N GLU A 411 -9.47 11.82 11.02
CA GLU A 411 -10.16 13.09 10.74
C GLU A 411 -9.17 14.19 10.32
N GLU A 412 -7.99 14.21 10.93
CA GLU A 412 -6.90 15.16 10.60
C GLU A 412 -6.44 15.06 9.14
N ARG A 413 -6.54 13.86 8.54
CA ARG A 413 -6.13 13.61 7.15
C ARG A 413 -7.21 13.94 6.13
N GLN A 414 -8.48 14.02 6.51
CA GLN A 414 -9.59 14.22 5.54
C GLN A 414 -9.41 15.49 4.71
N ASP A 415 -8.80 16.51 5.30
CA ASP A 415 -8.52 17.78 4.65
C ASP A 415 -7.34 17.74 3.66
N GLN A 416 -6.48 16.73 3.77
CA GLN A 416 -5.34 16.48 2.89
C GLN A 416 -5.62 15.39 1.85
N LEU A 417 -6.76 14.70 1.91
CA LEU A 417 -7.12 13.65 0.97
C LEU A 417 -8.02 14.23 -0.13
N LEU A 418 -7.69 13.93 -1.39
CA LEU A 418 -8.51 14.33 -2.54
C LEU A 418 -9.88 13.64 -2.49
N SER A 419 -10.95 14.37 -2.82
CA SER A 419 -12.30 13.81 -2.96
C SER A 419 -12.32 12.64 -3.95
N SER A 420 -13.03 11.56 -3.60
CA SER A 420 -13.14 10.34 -4.41
C SER A 420 -13.93 10.54 -5.71
N GLN A 421 -14.62 11.67 -5.85
CA GLN A 421 -15.39 12.01 -7.05
C GLN A 421 -14.50 12.43 -8.22
N TYR A 422 -13.25 12.82 -7.97
CA TYR A 422 -12.29 13.16 -9.02
C TYR A 422 -11.71 11.92 -9.69
N LYS A 423 -11.55 11.99 -11.01
CA LYS A 423 -10.81 11.01 -11.80
C LYS A 423 -9.32 11.38 -11.85
N ILE A 424 -8.48 10.63 -11.15
CA ILE A 424 -7.06 10.96 -10.97
C ILE A 424 -6.27 11.11 -12.28
N HIS A 425 -6.60 10.33 -13.32
CA HIS A 425 -5.89 10.39 -14.61
C HIS A 425 -6.08 11.75 -15.32
N GLU A 426 -7.22 12.41 -15.13
CA GLU A 426 -7.52 13.74 -15.67
C GLU A 426 -6.74 14.85 -14.94
N LEU A 427 -6.23 14.57 -13.74
CA LEU A 427 -5.46 15.51 -12.91
C LEU A 427 -3.93 15.33 -13.04
N SER A 428 -3.47 14.42 -13.90
CA SER A 428 -2.06 14.05 -14.04
C SER A 428 -1.13 15.24 -14.28
N ILE A 429 -1.56 16.24 -15.06
CA ILE A 429 -0.75 17.43 -15.37
C ILE A 429 -0.58 18.41 -14.19
N LEU A 430 -1.40 18.28 -13.15
CA LEU A 430 -1.35 19.14 -11.97
C LEU A 430 -0.40 18.63 -10.87
N ASP A 431 0.29 17.51 -11.09
CA ASP A 431 1.22 16.88 -10.13
C ASP A 431 0.58 16.59 -8.76
N VAL A 432 -0.68 16.13 -8.75
CA VAL A 432 -1.34 15.69 -7.52
C VAL A 432 -0.54 14.57 -6.86
N ARG A 433 -0.31 14.66 -5.55
CA ARG A 433 0.52 13.68 -4.83
C ARG A 433 -0.18 12.34 -4.70
N TYR A 434 0.56 11.25 -4.84
CA TYR A 434 0.05 9.91 -4.56
C TYR A 434 0.34 9.51 -3.12
N PHE A 435 -0.66 8.98 -2.42
CA PHE A 435 -0.49 8.51 -1.06
C PHE A 435 0.50 7.33 -1.01
N THR A 436 1.54 7.47 -0.19
CA THR A 436 2.65 6.50 -0.13
C THR A 436 2.51 5.55 1.05
N PHE A 437 3.13 4.38 0.93
CA PHE A 437 3.18 3.40 2.01
C PHE A 437 3.90 3.94 3.27
N GLN A 438 4.91 4.80 3.11
CA GLN A 438 5.57 5.45 4.25
C GLN A 438 4.63 6.40 5.01
N SER A 439 3.83 7.19 4.30
CA SER A 439 2.81 8.04 4.93
C SER A 439 1.76 7.21 5.67
N PHE A 440 1.33 6.10 5.07
CA PHE A 440 0.43 5.13 5.70
C PHE A 440 1.02 4.56 6.99
N LEU A 441 2.29 4.13 6.99
CA LEU A 441 2.95 3.62 8.19
C LEU A 441 3.04 4.68 9.29
N LYS A 442 3.37 5.93 8.95
CA LYS A 442 3.41 7.02 9.94
C LYS A 442 2.06 7.21 10.62
N ASP A 443 0.98 7.22 9.84
CA ASP A 443 -0.38 7.35 10.37
C ASP A 443 -0.77 6.14 11.22
N LEU A 444 -0.42 4.93 10.78
CA LEU A 444 -0.67 3.69 11.52
C LEU A 444 0.04 3.70 12.88
N LYS A 445 1.31 4.12 12.93
CA LYS A 445 2.07 4.22 14.19
C LYS A 445 1.35 5.15 15.17
N ASN A 446 0.93 6.32 14.70
CA ASN A 446 0.16 7.27 15.51
C ASN A 446 -1.17 6.65 15.99
N PHE A 447 -1.90 5.97 15.10
CA PHE A 447 -3.19 5.37 15.42
C PHE A 447 -3.08 4.20 16.41
N ALA A 448 -2.11 3.31 16.21
CA ALA A 448 -1.89 2.14 17.06
C ALA A 448 -1.27 2.49 18.42
N CYS A 449 -0.33 3.44 18.47
CA CYS A 449 0.35 3.82 19.72
C CYS A 449 -0.48 4.78 20.57
N ASN A 450 -1.05 5.84 19.98
CA ASN A 450 -1.76 6.88 20.73
C ASN A 450 -3.28 6.58 20.83
N GLY A 451 -3.86 5.95 19.80
CA GLY A 451 -5.28 5.61 19.72
C GLY A 451 -5.65 4.21 20.21
N ASN A 452 -4.87 3.68 21.17
CA ASN A 452 -4.81 2.25 21.52
C ASN A 452 -6.18 1.60 21.79
N GLN A 453 -7.16 2.32 22.35
CA GLN A 453 -8.51 1.77 22.57
C GLN A 453 -9.36 1.66 21.29
N ARG A 454 -9.26 2.64 20.37
CA ARG A 454 -10.03 2.62 19.11
C ARG A 454 -9.47 1.57 18.16
N PHE A 455 -8.13 1.52 18.03
CA PHE A 455 -7.45 0.51 17.20
C PHE A 455 -7.86 -0.92 17.57
N ARG A 456 -7.85 -1.25 18.88
CA ARG A 456 -8.20 -2.60 19.37
C ARG A 456 -9.67 -2.97 19.24
N LYS A 457 -10.57 -1.98 19.11
CA LYS A 457 -12.02 -2.19 18.96
C LYS A 457 -12.45 -2.34 17.50
N MET A 458 -11.53 -2.18 16.55
CA MET A 458 -11.83 -2.40 15.13
C MET A 458 -12.20 -3.87 14.88
N SER A 459 -13.01 -4.12 13.85
CA SER A 459 -13.47 -5.48 13.54
C SER A 459 -12.32 -6.38 13.07
N ASN A 460 -12.51 -7.70 13.21
CA ASN A 460 -11.55 -8.67 12.68
C ASN A 460 -11.33 -8.52 11.16
N MET A 461 -12.39 -8.18 10.41
CA MET A 461 -12.30 -7.90 8.97
C MET A 461 -11.40 -6.71 8.68
N TRP A 462 -11.52 -5.63 9.47
CA TRP A 462 -10.66 -4.46 9.34
C TRP A 462 -9.18 -4.80 9.63
N HIS A 463 -8.92 -5.57 10.68
CA HIS A 463 -7.55 -6.01 11.00
C HIS A 463 -6.97 -6.94 9.91
N SER A 464 -7.80 -7.77 9.27
CA SER A 464 -7.41 -8.58 8.12
C SER A 464 -6.98 -7.74 6.93
N LYS A 465 -7.77 -6.70 6.59
CA LYS A 465 -7.42 -5.73 5.55
C LYS A 465 -6.16 -4.96 5.86
N LEU A 466 -6.01 -4.45 7.08
CA LEU A 466 -4.78 -3.80 7.52
C LEU A 466 -3.57 -4.73 7.33
N ALA A 467 -3.71 -6.01 7.70
CA ALA A 467 -2.64 -6.98 7.53
C ALA A 467 -2.29 -7.21 6.06
N ASN A 468 -3.26 -7.30 5.16
CA ASN A 468 -3.05 -7.40 3.71
C ASN A 468 -2.30 -6.18 3.14
N VAL A 469 -2.61 -4.97 3.60
CA VAL A 469 -1.90 -3.74 3.18
C VAL A 469 -0.44 -3.76 3.64
N LEU A 470 -0.21 -4.14 4.90
CA LEU A 470 1.13 -4.21 5.48
C LEU A 470 1.97 -5.32 4.84
N GLU A 471 1.37 -6.48 4.58
CA GLU A 471 2.02 -7.64 3.96
C GLU A 471 2.55 -7.32 2.57
N LYS A 472 1.85 -6.47 1.79
CA LYS A 472 2.34 -6.03 0.47
C LYS A 472 3.41 -4.93 0.56
N GLY A 473 3.70 -4.43 1.76
CA GLY A 473 4.73 -3.43 2.01
C GLY A 473 6.14 -3.98 1.84
N GLY A 474 6.91 -3.35 0.94
CA GLY A 474 8.31 -3.70 0.62
C GLY A 474 9.37 -3.18 1.61
N VAL A 475 9.01 -2.97 2.89
CA VAL A 475 9.93 -2.46 3.91
C VAL A 475 10.11 -3.48 5.05
N ASP A 476 11.12 -3.26 5.89
CA ASP A 476 11.31 -4.02 7.12
C ASP A 476 10.24 -3.62 8.17
N LEU A 477 9.09 -4.29 8.09
CA LEU A 477 7.96 -4.05 8.98
C LEU A 477 8.30 -4.30 10.45
N ARG A 478 9.21 -5.25 10.74
CA ARG A 478 9.60 -5.58 12.11
C ARG A 478 10.28 -4.39 12.77
N ARG A 479 11.18 -3.73 12.05
CA ARG A 479 11.83 -2.49 12.50
C ARG A 479 10.85 -1.32 12.56
N GLU A 480 10.03 -1.14 11.53
CA GLU A 480 9.12 0.01 11.47
C GLU A 480 8.03 -0.03 12.55
N LEU A 481 7.50 -1.22 12.87
CA LEU A 481 6.39 -1.40 13.81
C LEU A 481 6.84 -1.88 15.20
N SER A 482 8.14 -1.80 15.52
CA SER A 482 8.72 -2.31 16.77
C SER A 482 8.10 -1.73 18.04
N CYS A 483 7.58 -0.50 17.97
CA CYS A 483 6.95 0.19 19.10
C CYS A 483 5.41 0.07 19.11
N CYS A 484 4.82 -0.56 18.10
CA CYS A 484 3.37 -0.58 17.92
C CYS A 484 2.75 -1.86 18.50
N PRO A 485 1.81 -1.78 19.44
CA PRO A 485 1.15 -2.96 20.01
C PRO A 485 0.06 -3.49 19.05
N ILE A 486 0.48 -4.25 18.03
CA ILE A 486 -0.37 -4.67 16.90
C ILE A 486 -0.66 -6.18 16.85
N ILE A 487 -0.11 -6.96 17.78
CA ILE A 487 -0.34 -8.40 17.88
C ILE A 487 -1.25 -8.67 19.09
N PRO A 488 -2.50 -9.14 18.89
CA PRO A 488 -3.38 -9.53 19.99
C PRO A 488 -3.00 -10.90 20.54
N LEU A 489 -3.13 -11.05 21.85
CA LEU A 489 -2.91 -12.29 22.58
C LEU A 489 -4.23 -12.90 23.08
N GLN A 490 -4.20 -14.19 23.44
CA GLN A 490 -5.37 -14.93 23.95
C GLN A 490 -5.98 -14.36 25.24
N GLY A 491 -5.28 -13.47 25.95
CA GLY A 491 -5.79 -12.74 27.11
C GLY A 491 -6.42 -11.36 26.81
N GLY A 492 -6.61 -11.01 25.53
CA GLY A 492 -7.15 -9.71 25.10
C GLY A 492 -6.16 -8.54 25.16
N THR A 493 -4.93 -8.79 25.62
CA THR A 493 -3.82 -7.82 25.60
C THR A 493 -3.19 -7.76 24.20
N TRP A 494 -2.55 -6.65 23.90
CA TRP A 494 -1.86 -6.43 22.62
C TRP A 494 -0.40 -6.09 22.88
N VAL A 495 0.50 -6.73 22.14
CA VAL A 495 1.95 -6.62 22.33
C VAL A 495 2.66 -6.16 21.06
N THR A 496 3.87 -5.63 21.25
CA THR A 496 4.75 -5.19 20.17
C THR A 496 5.55 -6.37 19.60
N PRO A 497 6.01 -6.32 18.34
CA PRO A 497 6.77 -7.39 17.71
C PRO A 497 8.25 -7.48 18.16
N PHE A 498 8.63 -6.77 19.23
CA PHE A 498 10.01 -6.71 19.70
C PHE A 498 10.42 -7.97 20.50
N THR A 499 9.48 -8.71 21.06
CA THR A 499 9.79 -9.89 21.89
C THR A 499 9.82 -11.17 21.07
N ASP A 500 10.88 -11.99 21.22
CA ASP A 500 10.99 -13.33 20.60
C ASP A 500 10.20 -14.41 21.37
N GLN A 501 9.23 -13.99 22.18
CA GLN A 501 8.39 -14.84 23.03
C GLN A 501 6.95 -14.98 22.52
N ILE A 502 6.67 -14.49 21.32
CA ILE A 502 5.33 -14.50 20.72
C ILE A 502 5.21 -15.67 19.75
N PHE A 503 4.18 -16.48 19.92
CA PHE A 503 3.96 -17.68 19.12
C PHE A 503 2.51 -17.86 18.70
N PHE A 504 2.31 -18.52 17.56
CA PHE A 504 1.02 -19.10 17.24
C PHE A 504 0.80 -20.36 18.06
N ALA A 505 -0.42 -20.55 18.58
CA ALA A 505 -0.85 -21.83 19.10
C ALA A 505 -0.72 -22.89 18.00
N SER A 506 -0.23 -24.07 18.37
CA SER A 506 -0.16 -25.19 17.45
C SER A 506 -1.56 -25.69 17.11
N THR A 507 -1.73 -26.13 15.86
CA THR A 507 -2.93 -26.79 15.37
C THR A 507 -2.88 -28.31 15.52
N ASP A 508 -1.73 -28.85 15.93
CA ASP A 508 -1.51 -30.29 16.01
C ASP A 508 -2.17 -30.85 17.27
N ALA A 509 -2.98 -31.90 17.09
CA ALA A 509 -3.64 -32.62 18.16
C ALA A 509 -2.58 -33.32 19.05
N GLY A 510 -2.04 -32.60 20.02
CA GLY A 510 -0.98 -33.07 20.92
C GLY A 510 -0.09 -31.97 21.49
N VAL A 511 -0.02 -30.81 20.84
CA VAL A 511 0.81 -29.68 21.28
C VAL A 511 -0.03 -28.73 22.14
N PHE A 512 0.00 -28.92 23.46
CA PHE A 512 -0.52 -27.94 24.43
C PHE A 512 0.64 -27.20 25.09
N VAL A 513 0.41 -26.00 25.62
CA VAL A 513 1.42 -25.27 26.40
C VAL A 513 1.12 -25.49 27.87
N PRO A 514 2.00 -26.19 28.63
CA PRO A 514 1.88 -26.33 30.07
C PRO A 514 1.86 -24.97 30.79
N GLY A 515 1.21 -24.91 31.96
CA GLY A 515 1.18 -23.71 32.80
C GLY A 515 2.57 -23.38 33.36
N GLY A 516 2.81 -22.11 33.71
CA GLY A 516 4.08 -21.68 34.31
C GLY A 516 5.24 -21.45 33.33
N ILE A 517 5.01 -21.51 32.01
CA ILE A 517 5.99 -21.14 30.98
C ILE A 517 5.68 -19.74 30.45
N ASP A 518 6.68 -18.85 30.45
CA ASP A 518 6.55 -17.47 29.93
C ASP A 518 6.51 -17.44 28.39
N ILE A 519 5.32 -17.73 27.83
CA ILE A 519 5.04 -17.72 26.39
C ILE A 519 3.82 -16.84 26.12
N LEU A 520 3.90 -16.02 25.07
CA LEU A 520 2.79 -15.17 24.62
C LEU A 520 2.14 -15.82 23.40
N LEU A 521 0.91 -16.31 23.55
CA LEU A 521 0.14 -16.91 22.47
C LEU A 521 -0.74 -15.88 21.75
N VAL A 522 -0.63 -15.83 20.43
CA VAL A 522 -1.49 -15.00 19.58
C VAL A 522 -2.96 -15.44 19.70
N ASP A 523 -3.87 -14.47 19.72
CA ASP A 523 -5.31 -14.67 19.71
C ASP A 523 -5.74 -15.67 18.61
N GLN A 524 -6.71 -16.53 18.91
CA GLN A 524 -7.09 -17.64 18.02
C GLN A 524 -7.71 -17.14 16.72
N ALA A 525 -8.60 -16.14 16.77
CA ALA A 525 -9.23 -15.60 15.56
C ALA A 525 -8.17 -14.89 14.68
N ALA A 526 -7.23 -14.19 15.32
CA ALA A 526 -6.11 -13.55 14.63
C ALA A 526 -5.14 -14.56 13.99
N ALA A 527 -4.90 -15.71 14.63
CA ALA A 527 -4.02 -16.77 14.15
C ALA A 527 -4.63 -17.61 13.01
N GLN A 528 -5.96 -17.67 12.94
CA GLN A 528 -6.72 -18.36 11.88
C GLN A 528 -6.90 -17.50 10.63
N ASP A 529 -6.92 -16.18 10.76
CA ASP A 529 -6.98 -15.27 9.62
C ASP A 529 -5.67 -15.32 8.80
N HIS A 530 -5.80 -15.58 7.50
CA HIS A 530 -4.67 -15.77 6.59
C HIS A 530 -3.73 -14.55 6.53
N HIS A 531 -4.29 -13.35 6.34
CA HIS A 531 -3.50 -12.13 6.17
C HIS A 531 -2.81 -11.73 7.48
N ARG A 532 -3.50 -11.85 8.61
CA ARG A 532 -2.94 -11.56 9.94
C ARG A 532 -1.84 -12.54 10.30
N ARG A 533 -2.03 -13.83 10.04
CA ARG A 533 -0.99 -14.85 10.26
C ARG A 533 0.28 -14.54 9.45
N GLN A 534 0.16 -14.22 8.17
CA GLN A 534 1.31 -13.84 7.33
C GLN A 534 2.02 -12.58 7.85
N LEU A 535 1.28 -11.53 8.20
CA LEU A 535 1.86 -10.32 8.78
C LEU A 535 2.66 -10.65 10.05
N TYR A 536 2.06 -11.38 10.98
CA TYR A 536 2.71 -11.68 12.25
C TYR A 536 3.94 -12.59 12.08
N GLN A 537 3.92 -13.52 11.11
CA GLN A 537 5.11 -14.27 10.69
C GLN A 537 6.23 -13.33 10.21
N ARG A 538 5.92 -12.34 9.35
CA ARG A 538 6.89 -11.32 8.91
C ARG A 538 7.42 -10.47 10.07
N LEU A 539 6.63 -10.27 11.12
CA LEU A 539 7.03 -9.56 12.33
C LEU A 539 7.88 -10.42 13.29
N GLY A 540 8.08 -11.71 13.00
CA GLY A 540 8.92 -12.62 13.78
C GLY A 540 8.15 -13.61 14.66
N VAL A 541 6.82 -13.66 14.58
CA VAL A 541 6.02 -14.65 15.31
C VAL A 541 6.21 -16.03 14.69
N LYS A 542 6.61 -16.99 15.51
CA LYS A 542 6.87 -18.37 15.08
C LYS A 542 5.70 -19.29 15.45
N THR A 543 5.58 -20.41 14.77
CA THR A 543 4.69 -21.49 15.23
C THR A 543 5.43 -22.29 16.30
N LEU A 544 4.75 -22.54 17.41
CA LEU A 544 5.30 -23.33 18.50
C LEU A 544 5.04 -24.81 18.20
N ASP A 545 6.10 -25.57 17.97
CA ASP A 545 6.06 -27.03 17.79
C ASP A 545 6.39 -27.75 19.11
N LEU A 546 6.30 -29.09 19.10
CA LEU A 546 6.62 -29.93 20.27
C LEU A 546 8.01 -29.60 20.84
N ASN A 547 9.02 -29.49 19.96
CA ASN A 547 10.39 -29.21 20.36
C ASN A 547 10.55 -27.83 21.00
N GLY A 548 9.91 -26.80 20.42
CA GLY A 548 9.92 -25.46 20.96
C GLY A 548 9.30 -25.36 22.34
N VAL A 549 8.23 -26.12 22.64
CA VAL A 549 7.67 -26.19 24.00
C VAL A 549 8.69 -26.81 24.96
N CYS A 550 9.31 -27.93 24.59
CA CYS A 550 10.29 -28.60 25.42
C CYS A 550 11.54 -27.74 25.71
N GLU A 551 12.08 -27.03 24.72
CA GLU A 551 13.19 -26.09 24.93
C GLU A 551 12.83 -25.00 25.94
N ARG A 552 11.60 -24.49 25.88
CA ARG A 552 11.12 -23.45 26.81
C ARG A 552 10.89 -24.00 28.21
N ILE A 553 10.38 -25.23 28.34
CA ILE A 553 10.34 -25.93 29.64
C ILE A 553 11.76 -25.99 30.21
N LEU A 554 12.75 -26.44 29.43
CA LEU A 554 14.13 -26.55 29.90
C LEU A 554 14.73 -25.19 30.29
N GLU A 555 14.47 -24.12 29.53
CA GLU A 555 14.83 -22.74 29.89
C GLU A 555 14.23 -22.34 31.24
N THR A 556 12.94 -22.60 31.49
CA THR A 556 12.28 -22.35 32.78
C THR A 556 12.97 -23.11 33.92
N HIS A 557 13.41 -24.35 33.67
CA HIS A 557 14.10 -25.17 34.66
C HIS A 557 15.58 -24.78 34.92
N LYS A 558 16.19 -23.90 34.10
CA LYS A 558 17.56 -23.37 34.38
C LYS A 558 17.63 -22.45 35.60
N LYS A 559 16.52 -21.81 36.00
CA LYS A 559 16.48 -20.78 37.07
C LYS A 559 15.47 -21.12 38.18
N PRO A 560 15.75 -22.13 39.03
CA PRO A 560 14.84 -22.58 40.09
C PRO A 560 14.54 -21.53 41.16
N SER A 561 15.46 -20.61 41.42
CA SER A 561 15.30 -19.54 42.41
C SER A 561 14.29 -18.45 42.02
N SER A 562 13.83 -18.42 40.75
CA SER A 562 12.88 -17.43 40.23
C SER A 562 11.53 -18.04 39.84
N TRP A 563 11.25 -19.28 40.25
CA TRP A 563 10.04 -19.98 39.86
C TRP A 563 8.77 -19.36 40.45
N ARG A 564 7.77 -19.20 39.57
CA ARG A 564 6.37 -18.90 39.94
C ARG A 564 5.44 -20.08 39.67
N CYS A 565 5.99 -21.22 39.25
CA CYS A 565 5.26 -22.43 38.90
C CYS A 565 4.68 -23.11 40.15
N SER A 566 3.44 -23.56 40.06
CA SER A 566 2.83 -24.45 41.04
C SER A 566 3.35 -25.89 40.92
N THR A 567 3.02 -26.74 41.90
CA THR A 567 3.32 -28.18 41.81
C THR A 567 2.67 -28.81 40.58
N ASP A 568 1.43 -28.43 40.25
CA ASP A 568 0.71 -28.91 39.07
C ASP A 568 1.40 -28.49 37.76
N ASP A 569 1.96 -27.27 37.70
CA ASP A 569 2.72 -26.80 36.54
C ASP A 569 3.96 -27.68 36.30
N LEU A 570 4.75 -27.94 37.34
CA LEU A 570 5.95 -28.78 37.24
C LEU A 570 5.62 -30.25 36.91
N VAL A 571 4.50 -30.78 37.41
CA VAL A 571 3.98 -32.10 37.02
C VAL A 571 3.58 -32.11 35.55
N SER A 572 2.92 -31.05 35.08
CA SER A 572 2.53 -30.90 33.67
C SER A 572 3.74 -30.78 32.74
N HIS A 573 4.82 -30.11 33.17
CA HIS A 573 6.09 -30.07 32.46
C HIS A 573 6.67 -31.48 32.28
N ALA A 574 6.73 -32.27 33.36
CA ALA A 574 7.24 -33.64 33.31
C ALA A 574 6.37 -34.53 32.40
N SER A 575 5.05 -34.42 32.51
CA SER A 575 4.11 -35.13 31.63
C SER A 575 4.33 -34.77 30.16
N TYR A 576 4.58 -33.49 29.85
CA TYR A 576 4.87 -33.04 28.49
C TYR A 576 6.16 -33.64 27.95
N MET A 577 7.24 -33.57 28.73
CA MET A 577 8.56 -34.13 28.35
C MET A 577 8.48 -35.64 28.11
N PHE A 578 7.65 -36.38 28.86
CA PHE A 578 7.42 -37.80 28.61
C PHE A 578 6.67 -38.09 27.32
N ARG A 579 5.66 -37.29 26.98
CA ARG A 579 4.96 -37.45 25.69
C ARG A 579 5.91 -37.23 24.52
N ALA A 580 6.89 -36.34 24.68
CA ALA A 580 7.90 -36.04 23.68
C ALA A 580 9.20 -36.86 23.84
N ARG A 581 9.22 -37.90 24.68
CA ARG A 581 10.44 -38.65 25.07
C ARG A 581 11.23 -39.23 23.90
N ASP A 582 10.56 -39.63 22.82
CA ASP A 582 11.20 -40.24 21.65
C ASP A 582 11.97 -39.23 20.80
N MET A 583 11.78 -37.92 21.06
CA MET A 583 12.39 -36.82 20.30
C MET A 583 13.67 -36.27 20.93
N PHE A 584 13.99 -36.61 22.19
CA PHE A 584 15.12 -36.06 22.93
C PHE A 584 16.17 -37.12 23.29
N GLN A 585 17.38 -36.96 22.77
CA GLN A 585 18.57 -37.71 23.19
C GLN A 585 19.46 -36.88 24.13
N MET A 586 18.84 -36.17 25.08
CA MET A 586 19.56 -35.28 26.00
C MET A 586 19.38 -35.75 27.44
N ASP A 587 20.42 -35.59 28.27
CA ASP A 587 20.36 -35.91 29.68
C ASP A 587 19.47 -34.90 30.44
N LEU A 588 18.23 -35.30 30.71
CA LEU A 588 17.26 -34.51 31.44
C LEU A 588 17.58 -34.43 32.94
N SER A 589 18.32 -35.39 33.51
CA SER A 589 18.57 -35.46 34.95
C SER A 589 19.31 -34.23 35.51
N ALA A 590 20.22 -33.66 34.71
CA ALA A 590 20.99 -32.47 35.07
C ALA A 590 20.25 -31.15 34.81
N HIS A 591 19.21 -31.16 33.98
CA HIS A 591 18.55 -29.96 33.47
C HIS A 591 17.10 -29.81 33.92
N PHE A 592 16.51 -30.88 34.46
CA PHE A 592 15.14 -30.92 34.92
C PHE A 592 15.06 -30.98 36.44
N TRP A 593 13.98 -30.44 36.98
CA TRP A 593 13.75 -30.34 38.43
C TRP A 593 12.34 -30.84 38.71
N LEU A 594 12.18 -31.48 39.85
CA LEU A 594 10.93 -32.09 40.31
C LEU A 594 10.56 -31.53 41.68
N VAL A 595 9.41 -31.94 42.19
CA VAL A 595 8.89 -31.50 43.49
C VAL A 595 8.79 -32.69 44.45
N ASP A 596 9.26 -32.51 45.68
CA ASP A 596 9.13 -33.49 46.75
C ASP A 596 7.75 -33.43 47.43
N LEU A 597 7.49 -34.35 48.38
CA LEU A 597 6.25 -34.40 49.17
C LEU A 597 5.89 -33.07 49.88
N ASN A 598 6.89 -32.27 50.24
CA ASN A 598 6.71 -31.02 50.98
C ASN A 598 6.60 -29.80 50.06
N GLY A 599 6.54 -30.01 48.74
CA GLY A 599 6.49 -28.92 47.76
C GLY A 599 7.84 -28.30 47.45
N LYS A 600 8.95 -28.86 47.95
CA LYS A 600 10.30 -28.34 47.70
C LYS A 600 10.87 -28.89 46.40
N CYS A 601 11.55 -28.02 45.67
CA CYS A 601 12.16 -28.36 44.40
C CYS A 601 13.46 -29.15 44.61
N ALA A 602 13.60 -30.29 43.96
CA ALA A 602 14.76 -31.17 44.05
C ALA A 602 15.10 -31.78 42.69
N ARG A 603 16.33 -32.28 42.53
CA ARG A 603 16.71 -33.04 41.34
C ARG A 603 16.19 -34.46 41.48
N GLY A 604 15.88 -35.11 40.36
CA GLY A 604 15.38 -36.48 40.41
C GLY A 604 16.36 -37.46 41.07
N LYS A 605 17.67 -37.23 40.92
CA LYS A 605 18.70 -38.00 41.64
C LYS A 605 18.61 -37.93 43.17
N ASP A 606 18.03 -36.86 43.71
CA ASP A 606 17.86 -36.64 45.15
C ASP A 606 16.48 -37.11 45.65
N LEU A 607 15.66 -37.69 44.75
CA LEU A 607 14.28 -38.10 45.02
C LEU A 607 14.08 -39.61 44.91
N TYR A 608 13.14 -40.08 45.73
CA TYR A 608 12.69 -41.46 45.76
C TYR A 608 11.20 -41.58 45.42
N MET A 609 10.80 -42.68 44.80
CA MET A 609 9.39 -43.02 44.59
C MET A 609 9.08 -44.39 45.18
N GLU A 610 7.88 -44.52 45.74
CA GLU A 610 7.40 -45.78 46.31
C GLU A 610 6.37 -46.42 45.38
N LEU A 611 6.57 -47.72 45.10
CA LEU A 611 5.69 -48.50 44.25
C LEU A 611 5.05 -49.62 45.07
N PRO A 612 3.75 -49.96 44.85
CA PRO A 612 3.02 -50.91 45.70
C PRO A 612 3.66 -52.28 45.90
N ASN A 613 4.44 -52.76 44.92
CA ASN A 613 5.08 -54.09 44.92
C ASN A 613 6.61 -54.01 45.08
N LYS A 614 7.14 -52.88 45.58
CA LYS A 614 8.57 -52.70 45.86
C LYS A 614 8.80 -52.34 47.32
N VAL A 615 10.03 -52.53 47.75
CA VAL A 615 10.52 -52.15 49.07
C VAL A 615 10.26 -50.65 49.32
N ARG A 616 9.61 -50.32 50.44
CA ARG A 616 9.23 -48.93 50.77
C ARG A 616 10.43 -48.20 51.36
N VAL A 617 10.96 -47.23 50.62
CA VAL A 617 12.15 -46.47 51.03
C VAL A 617 11.89 -45.68 52.32
N SER A 618 10.65 -45.23 52.56
CA SER A 618 10.23 -44.53 53.78
C SER A 618 10.33 -45.35 55.06
N GLU A 619 10.19 -46.69 54.98
CA GLU A 619 10.36 -47.57 56.15
C GLU A 619 11.79 -47.47 56.71
N PHE A 620 12.77 -47.12 55.86
CA PHE A 620 14.15 -46.92 56.25
C PHE A 620 14.46 -45.47 56.66
N ALA A 621 13.61 -44.50 56.31
CA ALA A 621 13.76 -43.08 56.67
C ALA A 621 13.44 -42.80 58.16
N MET A 622 12.53 -43.59 58.75
CA MET A 622 12.13 -43.53 60.17
C MET A 622 13.28 -43.77 61.18
N LEU A 623 14.49 -44.01 60.68
CA LEU A 623 15.67 -44.39 61.44
C LEU A 623 16.63 -43.21 61.70
N GLY A 624 16.38 -41.98 61.22
CA GLY A 624 16.82 -40.78 61.94
C GLY A 624 18.22 -40.19 61.70
N GLU A 625 18.92 -40.49 60.60
CA GLU A 625 20.16 -39.77 60.24
C GLU A 625 20.23 -39.26 58.78
N THR A 626 19.28 -39.63 57.92
CA THR A 626 19.24 -39.20 56.51
C THR A 626 17.84 -38.78 56.10
N SER A 627 17.69 -37.55 55.60
CA SER A 627 16.43 -37.05 55.06
C SER A 627 16.17 -37.66 53.68
N ILE A 628 15.27 -38.65 53.62
CA ILE A 628 14.78 -39.21 52.35
C ILE A 628 13.65 -38.33 51.84
N SER A 629 13.82 -37.73 50.66
CA SER A 629 12.78 -36.94 50.00
C SER A 629 12.03 -37.79 48.98
N LEU A 630 10.74 -38.03 49.22
CA LEU A 630 9.88 -38.72 48.25
C LEU A 630 9.35 -37.73 47.22
N ILE A 631 9.22 -38.17 45.97
CA ILE A 631 8.58 -37.42 44.90
C ILE A 631 7.10 -37.16 45.22
N HIS A 632 6.60 -36.00 44.81
CA HIS A 632 5.20 -35.64 45.04
C HIS A 632 4.22 -36.67 44.40
N PRO A 633 3.15 -37.11 45.11
CA PRO A 633 2.23 -38.15 44.61
C PRO A 633 1.54 -37.83 43.29
N LEU A 634 1.42 -36.55 42.93
CA LEU A 634 0.83 -36.13 41.65
C LEU A 634 1.60 -36.65 40.44
N TYR A 635 2.93 -36.82 40.54
CA TYR A 635 3.72 -37.42 39.47
C TYR A 635 3.30 -38.88 39.25
N LEU A 636 3.03 -39.64 40.31
CA LEU A 636 2.66 -41.06 40.22
C LEU A 636 1.24 -41.30 39.70
N ARG A 637 0.40 -40.26 39.66
CA ARG A 637 -0.98 -40.31 39.15
C ARG A 637 -1.09 -39.97 37.66
N GLN A 638 0.00 -39.52 37.02
CA GLN A 638 -0.01 -39.19 35.61
C GLN A 638 0.00 -40.46 34.73
N HIS A 639 -0.61 -40.37 33.54
CA HIS A 639 -0.58 -41.41 32.52
C HIS A 639 -1.00 -42.82 33.01
N PRO A 640 -2.22 -43.02 33.53
CA PRO A 640 -2.66 -44.32 34.06
C PRO A 640 -2.59 -45.46 33.03
N ASN A 641 -2.84 -45.14 31.75
CA ASN A 641 -2.79 -46.12 30.65
C ASN A 641 -1.36 -46.50 30.22
N LEU A 642 -0.34 -45.75 30.66
CA LEU A 642 1.08 -45.96 30.36
C LEU A 642 1.92 -45.91 31.65
N ALA A 643 1.35 -46.38 32.76
CA ALA A 643 1.93 -46.21 34.09
C ALA A 643 3.33 -46.84 34.20
N GLU A 644 3.53 -48.03 33.61
CA GLU A 644 4.84 -48.69 33.61
C GLU A 644 5.90 -47.88 32.85
N ASP A 645 5.57 -47.38 31.66
CA ASP A 645 6.51 -46.62 30.83
C ASP A 645 6.83 -45.26 31.45
N TRP A 646 5.83 -44.62 32.06
CA TRP A 646 6.01 -43.38 32.82
C TRP A 646 6.94 -43.58 34.01
N ILE A 647 6.75 -44.65 34.79
CA ILE A 647 7.63 -44.98 35.92
C ILE A 647 9.05 -45.28 35.43
N ARG A 648 9.20 -46.07 34.36
CA ARG A 648 10.53 -46.35 33.75
C ARG A 648 11.19 -45.07 33.27
N TRP A 649 10.44 -44.14 32.69
CA TRP A 649 10.97 -42.85 32.25
C TRP A 649 11.44 -41.97 33.43
N LEU A 650 10.66 -41.90 34.52
CA LEU A 650 11.09 -41.21 35.74
C LEU A 650 12.38 -41.81 36.31
N GLN A 651 12.53 -43.15 36.26
CA GLN A 651 13.75 -43.85 36.69
C GLN A 651 14.94 -43.56 35.79
N ASN A 652 14.77 -43.70 34.47
CA ASN A 652 15.90 -43.72 33.55
C ASN A 652 16.28 -42.31 33.08
N ALA A 653 15.30 -41.47 32.74
CA ALA A 653 15.54 -40.14 32.17
C ALA A 653 15.73 -39.06 33.23
N LEU A 654 15.00 -39.13 34.35
CA LEU A 654 15.09 -38.16 35.45
C LEU A 654 15.87 -38.67 36.67
N GLN A 655 16.29 -39.94 36.66
CA GLN A 655 17.05 -40.58 37.75
C GLN A 655 16.31 -40.62 39.08
N VAL A 656 14.97 -40.69 39.11
CA VAL A 656 14.22 -40.87 40.37
C VAL A 656 14.38 -42.31 40.86
N ALA A 657 14.91 -42.49 42.07
CA ALA A 657 15.20 -43.83 42.60
C ALA A 657 13.92 -44.53 43.11
N CYS A 658 13.83 -45.85 42.92
CA CYS A 658 12.78 -46.67 43.53
C CYS A 658 13.30 -47.59 44.65
N LEU A 659 14.62 -47.65 44.80
CA LEU A 659 15.35 -48.40 45.82
C LEU A 659 16.41 -47.49 46.45
N PRO A 660 16.84 -47.74 47.69
CA PRO A 660 17.96 -47.01 48.30
C PRO A 660 19.21 -47.10 47.43
N ARG A 661 19.86 -45.97 47.17
CA ARG A 661 21.05 -45.93 46.30
C ARG A 661 22.23 -46.53 47.03
N LEU A 662 22.92 -47.49 46.43
CA LEU A 662 24.11 -48.09 47.05
C LEU A 662 25.33 -47.15 47.03
N LEU A 663 25.57 -46.45 45.93
CA LEU A 663 26.76 -45.61 45.72
C LEU A 663 26.37 -44.19 45.29
N HIS A 664 27.25 -43.21 45.59
CA HIS A 664 27.11 -41.85 45.05
C HIS A 664 27.35 -41.82 43.54
N ASP A 665 26.53 -41.07 42.80
CA ASP A 665 26.54 -40.99 41.34
C ASP A 665 27.95 -40.69 40.79
N GLY A 666 28.41 -41.55 39.85
CA GLY A 666 29.57 -41.32 38.99
C GLY A 666 30.97 -41.50 39.58
N SER A 667 31.13 -41.55 40.91
CA SER A 667 32.45 -41.72 41.53
C SER A 667 32.80 -43.18 41.80
N TYR A 668 31.80 -44.06 41.99
CA TYR A 668 31.97 -45.47 42.38
C TYR A 668 32.92 -45.68 43.57
N THR A 669 33.15 -44.65 44.39
CA THR A 669 34.19 -44.63 45.43
C THR A 669 33.63 -44.67 46.85
N SER A 670 32.33 -44.41 47.05
CA SER A 670 31.72 -44.27 48.37
C SER A 670 30.28 -44.75 48.39
N VAL A 671 29.93 -45.49 49.45
CA VAL A 671 28.57 -45.90 49.78
C VAL A 671 27.77 -44.70 50.25
N THR A 672 26.50 -44.61 49.88
CA THR A 672 25.64 -43.51 50.33
C THR A 672 25.37 -43.60 51.84
N PRO A 673 25.15 -42.47 52.53
CA PRO A 673 24.82 -42.45 53.96
C PRO A 673 23.58 -43.29 54.31
N GLU A 674 22.56 -43.27 53.44
CA GLU A 674 21.32 -44.04 53.59
C GLU A 674 21.58 -45.56 53.55
N PHE A 675 22.39 -46.04 52.62
CA PHE A 675 22.67 -47.47 52.47
C PHE A 675 23.60 -47.97 53.58
N TYR A 676 24.55 -47.13 54.00
CA TYR A 676 25.39 -47.40 55.17
C TYR A 676 24.55 -47.51 56.46
N SER A 677 23.63 -46.57 56.67
CA SER A 677 22.70 -46.60 57.82
C SER A 677 21.81 -47.85 57.80
N LEU A 678 21.32 -48.23 56.61
CA LEU A 678 20.52 -49.43 56.39
C LEU A 678 21.29 -50.70 56.79
N MET A 679 22.53 -50.84 56.33
CA MET A 679 23.39 -51.98 56.67
C MET A 679 23.70 -52.06 58.17
N LYS A 680 23.88 -50.92 58.85
CA LYS A 680 24.18 -50.87 60.29
C LYS A 680 23.00 -51.33 61.16
N ARG A 681 21.77 -50.99 60.76
CA ARG A 681 20.56 -51.20 61.59
C ARG A 681 19.83 -52.50 61.27
N SER A 682 19.68 -52.80 59.98
CA SER A 682 18.97 -53.98 59.48
C SER A 682 19.82 -54.75 58.47
N PRO A 683 20.97 -55.30 58.89
CA PRO A 683 21.93 -55.95 57.99
C PRO A 683 21.31 -57.08 57.18
N ALA A 684 20.51 -57.95 57.80
CA ALA A 684 19.83 -59.05 57.10
C ALA A 684 18.90 -58.55 55.99
N GLN A 685 18.11 -57.50 56.24
CA GLN A 685 17.22 -56.90 55.23
C GLN A 685 18.00 -56.18 54.13
N CYS A 686 19.10 -55.52 54.48
CA CYS A 686 19.99 -54.86 53.52
C CYS A 686 20.66 -55.85 52.57
N LEU A 687 21.13 -56.98 53.11
CA LEU A 687 21.72 -58.08 52.33
C LEU A 687 20.67 -58.73 51.41
N LEU A 688 19.44 -58.93 51.88
CA LEU A 688 18.33 -59.41 51.05
C LEU A 688 17.99 -58.44 49.91
N LEU A 689 17.89 -57.14 50.21
CA LEU A 689 17.68 -56.08 49.23
C LEU A 689 18.73 -56.13 48.12
N LEU A 690 20.01 -56.32 48.49
CA LEU A 690 21.12 -56.37 47.56
C LEU A 690 21.14 -57.66 46.73
N ARG A 691 20.81 -58.82 47.33
CA ARG A 691 20.67 -60.10 46.62
C ARG A 691 19.53 -60.07 45.61
N ASP A 692 18.35 -59.64 46.05
CA ASP A 692 17.12 -59.72 45.25
C ASP A 692 17.08 -58.68 44.12
N ASN A 693 17.89 -57.62 44.22
CA ASN A 693 17.98 -56.55 43.21
C ASN A 693 19.41 -56.41 42.65
N TRP A 694 20.15 -57.51 42.55
CA TRP A 694 21.55 -57.49 42.13
C TRP A 694 21.75 -56.79 40.78
N ASP A 695 20.93 -57.13 39.79
CA ASP A 695 21.00 -56.56 38.43
C ASP A 695 20.66 -55.06 38.40
N HIS A 696 19.97 -54.53 39.41
CA HIS A 696 19.72 -53.09 39.53
C HIS A 696 20.97 -52.33 40.01
N TYR A 697 21.66 -52.87 41.02
CA TYR A 697 22.88 -52.26 41.56
C TYR A 697 24.11 -52.51 40.68
N PHE A 698 24.12 -53.64 39.96
CA PHE A 698 25.22 -54.08 39.08
C PHE A 698 24.66 -54.55 37.73
N PRO A 699 24.10 -53.65 36.90
CA PRO A 699 23.52 -54.01 35.62
C PRO A 699 24.57 -54.60 34.66
N PRO A 700 24.16 -55.45 33.70
CA PRO A 700 25.08 -56.11 32.76
C PRO A 700 25.99 -55.13 32.00
N GLU A 701 25.49 -53.91 31.76
CA GLU A 701 26.13 -52.79 31.07
C GLU A 701 27.33 -52.17 31.82
N TYR A 702 27.61 -52.61 33.07
CA TYR A 702 28.87 -52.34 33.80
C TYR A 702 30.07 -53.03 33.10
N HIS A 703 30.28 -52.76 31.82
CA HIS A 703 31.27 -53.41 30.97
C HIS A 703 32.68 -52.85 31.17
N ARG A 704 32.85 -51.70 31.84
CA ARG A 704 34.17 -51.19 32.22
C ARG A 704 34.65 -51.90 33.48
N LYS A 705 35.54 -52.88 33.28
CA LYS A 705 36.22 -53.66 34.35
C LYS A 705 36.69 -52.79 35.54
N ARG A 706 37.08 -51.54 35.27
CA ARG A 706 37.55 -50.54 36.25
C ARG A 706 36.46 -49.99 37.19
N GLU A 707 35.26 -49.68 36.68
CA GLU A 707 34.17 -49.09 37.48
C GLU A 707 33.56 -50.15 38.42
N ARG A 708 33.36 -51.37 37.91
CA ARG A 708 32.91 -52.52 38.72
C ARG A 708 33.90 -52.86 39.84
N GLN A 709 35.21 -52.80 39.55
CA GLN A 709 36.25 -52.98 40.57
C GLN A 709 36.30 -51.83 41.58
N GLY A 710 36.10 -50.58 41.13
CA GLY A 710 36.01 -49.42 42.01
C GLY A 710 34.85 -49.52 42.99
N ALA A 711 33.65 -49.77 42.48
CA ALA A 711 32.43 -50.00 43.26
C ALA A 711 32.59 -51.14 44.26
N ALA A 712 33.08 -52.29 43.80
CA ALA A 712 33.33 -53.45 44.64
C ALA A 712 34.34 -53.15 45.76
N ARG A 713 35.43 -52.44 45.44
CA ARG A 713 36.45 -52.03 46.42
C ARG A 713 35.91 -51.01 47.44
N ALA A 714 35.08 -50.07 46.99
CA ALA A 714 34.44 -49.10 47.88
C ALA A 714 33.51 -49.78 48.88
N ILE A 715 32.73 -50.76 48.42
CA ILE A 715 31.84 -51.57 49.28
C ILE A 715 32.66 -52.45 50.22
N GLN A 716 33.68 -53.15 49.70
CA GLN A 716 34.58 -54.01 50.46
C GLN A 716 35.24 -53.29 51.64
N LEU A 717 35.70 -52.05 51.43
CA LEU A 717 36.44 -51.30 52.43
C LEU A 717 35.55 -50.49 53.38
N ASN A 718 34.43 -49.95 52.89
CA ASN A 718 33.64 -48.97 53.65
C ASN A 718 32.33 -49.51 54.23
N LEU A 719 31.83 -50.66 53.73
CA LEU A 719 30.56 -51.22 54.20
C LEU A 719 30.81 -52.26 55.30
N GLN A 720 30.32 -51.96 56.50
CA GLN A 720 30.37 -52.87 57.64
C GLN A 720 28.98 -53.45 57.94
N THR A 721 28.93 -54.73 58.27
CA THR A 721 27.69 -55.45 58.61
C THR A 721 27.87 -56.20 59.93
N ARG A 722 26.76 -56.42 60.64
CA ARG A 722 26.75 -57.26 61.84
C ARG A 722 26.79 -58.73 61.42
N CYS A 723 27.80 -59.45 61.90
CA CYS A 723 27.96 -60.88 61.65
C CYS A 723 27.31 -61.71 62.78
N SER A 724 27.14 -63.02 62.57
CA SER A 724 26.54 -63.96 63.52
C SER A 724 27.28 -64.04 64.87
N ASN A 725 28.57 -63.67 64.89
CA ASN A 725 29.37 -63.57 66.10
C ASN A 725 29.08 -62.29 66.93
N GLY A 726 28.18 -61.42 66.46
CA GLY A 726 27.75 -60.19 67.12
C GLY A 726 28.57 -58.95 66.77
N ASN A 727 29.74 -59.10 66.13
CA ASN A 727 30.64 -58.01 65.79
C ASN A 727 30.28 -57.36 64.44
N PHE A 728 30.58 -56.06 64.32
CA PHE A 728 30.57 -55.38 63.03
C PHE A 728 31.87 -55.64 62.30
N THR A 729 31.78 -56.25 61.12
CA THR A 729 32.93 -56.59 60.28
C THR A 729 32.77 -55.96 58.91
N ALA A 730 33.88 -55.55 58.28
CA ALA A 730 33.87 -55.14 56.89
C ALA A 730 33.35 -56.30 56.02
N ILE A 731 32.45 -56.01 55.08
CA ILE A 731 31.77 -57.05 54.33
C ILE A 731 32.77 -57.96 53.59
N GLY A 732 33.87 -57.44 53.06
CA GLY A 732 34.87 -58.27 52.38
C GLY A 732 35.80 -59.07 53.29
N GLN A 733 35.61 -59.02 54.60
CA GLN A 733 36.28 -59.89 55.58
C GLN A 733 35.30 -60.89 56.21
N SER A 734 34.07 -60.96 55.71
CA SER A 734 33.03 -61.86 56.21
C SER A 734 32.93 -63.14 55.40
N PHE A 735 32.26 -64.14 55.99
CA PHE A 735 32.07 -65.47 55.40
C PHE A 735 30.59 -65.75 55.18
N LEU A 736 30.25 -66.45 54.08
CA LEU A 736 28.89 -66.93 53.88
C LEU A 736 28.66 -68.21 54.71
N PRO A 737 27.60 -68.33 55.54
CA PRO A 737 27.41 -69.46 56.45
C PRO A 737 26.85 -70.71 55.76
N ARG A 738 27.49 -71.17 54.68
CA ARG A 738 27.14 -72.39 53.96
C ARG A 738 27.37 -73.63 54.82
N ALA A 739 26.63 -74.70 54.54
CA ALA A 739 26.66 -75.91 55.34
C ALA A 739 28.09 -76.47 55.53
N HIS A 740 28.90 -76.48 54.47
CA HIS A 740 30.28 -76.99 54.52
C HIS A 740 31.28 -76.05 55.20
N MET A 741 31.00 -74.74 55.25
CA MET A 741 31.87 -73.76 55.92
C MET A 741 31.61 -73.67 57.43
N THR A 742 30.46 -74.16 57.89
CA THR A 742 30.06 -74.09 59.30
C THR A 742 30.21 -75.41 60.06
N GLN A 743 30.83 -76.43 59.44
CA GLN A 743 31.01 -77.77 60.02
C GLN A 743 32.00 -77.82 61.19
N HIS A 744 32.90 -76.85 61.28
CA HIS A 744 33.91 -76.82 62.33
C HIS A 744 33.31 -76.30 63.66
N ASP A 745 33.65 -76.96 64.76
CA ASP A 745 33.13 -76.63 66.09
C ASP A 745 33.42 -75.18 66.48
N GLY A 746 32.40 -74.49 67.01
CA GLY A 746 32.49 -73.10 67.45
C GLY A 746 32.70 -72.07 66.34
N CYS A 747 32.85 -72.49 65.07
CA CYS A 747 33.19 -71.62 63.95
C CYS A 747 32.23 -70.43 63.79
N ARG A 748 30.92 -70.64 63.97
CA ARG A 748 29.89 -69.58 63.89
C ARG A 748 30.03 -68.45 64.93
N THR A 749 30.71 -68.72 66.05
CA THR A 749 30.97 -67.74 67.11
C THR A 749 32.34 -67.06 66.96
N ILE A 750 33.24 -67.67 66.20
CA ILE A 750 34.63 -67.22 66.06
C ILE A 750 34.78 -66.39 64.79
N LEU A 751 34.30 -66.92 63.66
CA LEU A 751 34.40 -66.26 62.37
C LEU A 751 33.21 -65.31 62.14
N PRO A 752 33.44 -64.20 61.42
CA PRO A 752 32.41 -63.23 61.05
C PRO A 752 31.53 -63.76 59.91
N PHE A 753 30.63 -64.71 60.20
CA PHE A 753 29.66 -65.14 59.19
C PHE A 753 28.54 -64.12 59.00
N LEU A 754 28.10 -63.90 57.77
CA LEU A 754 26.97 -63.04 57.46
C LEU A 754 25.68 -63.59 58.07
N ASP A 755 24.85 -62.71 58.63
CA ASP A 755 23.52 -63.05 59.13
C ASP A 755 22.51 -63.01 57.97
N VAL A 756 22.38 -64.15 57.29
CA VAL A 756 21.53 -64.32 56.09
C VAL A 756 20.56 -65.49 56.26
N SER A 757 19.36 -65.33 55.71
CA SER A 757 18.41 -66.42 55.52
C SER A 757 18.75 -67.21 54.25
N ASP A 758 18.57 -68.53 54.30
CA ASP A 758 18.88 -69.46 53.21
C ASP A 758 20.33 -69.32 52.66
N PRO A 759 21.36 -69.69 53.45
CA PRO A 759 22.77 -69.47 53.09
C PRO A 759 23.24 -70.20 51.83
N ASP A 760 22.56 -71.27 51.44
CA ASP A 760 22.92 -72.10 50.28
C ASP A 760 22.30 -71.58 48.97
N ASN A 761 21.54 -70.48 49.03
CA ASN A 761 21.03 -69.81 47.84
C ASN A 761 22.19 -69.34 46.94
N ILE A 762 22.18 -69.76 45.68
CA ILE A 762 23.23 -69.47 44.71
C ILE A 762 23.43 -67.97 44.45
N LEU A 763 22.39 -67.14 44.66
CA LEU A 763 22.48 -65.70 44.48
C LEU A 763 23.46 -65.06 45.47
N TRP A 764 23.65 -65.65 46.65
CA TRP A 764 24.64 -65.15 47.62
C TRP A 764 26.09 -65.26 47.13
N LEU A 765 26.37 -66.13 46.15
CA LEU A 765 27.70 -66.26 45.56
C LEU A 765 28.17 -64.96 44.90
N GLN A 766 27.24 -64.09 44.50
CA GLN A 766 27.52 -62.78 43.94
C GLN A 766 28.27 -61.87 44.92
N LEU A 767 28.10 -62.05 46.24
CA LEU A 767 28.80 -61.30 47.28
C LEU A 767 30.33 -61.52 47.28
N SER A 768 30.83 -62.58 46.62
CA SER A 768 32.26 -62.76 46.37
C SER A 768 32.89 -61.56 45.65
N LEU A 769 32.09 -60.80 44.89
CA LEU A 769 32.51 -59.54 44.27
C LEU A 769 33.03 -58.53 45.30
N PHE A 770 32.50 -58.52 46.52
CA PHE A 770 32.91 -57.61 47.60
C PHE A 770 33.99 -58.20 48.51
N GLY A 771 34.52 -59.38 48.18
CA GLY A 771 35.49 -60.10 49.00
C GLY A 771 34.88 -61.05 50.04
N VAL A 772 33.56 -61.23 50.07
CA VAL A 772 32.93 -62.23 50.95
C VAL A 772 33.42 -63.62 50.54
N ALA A 773 33.96 -64.38 51.49
CA ALA A 773 34.38 -65.75 51.23
C ALA A 773 33.14 -66.67 51.13
N THR A 774 32.91 -67.20 49.93
CA THR A 774 31.76 -68.05 49.59
C THR A 774 32.10 -69.55 49.57
N ASP A 775 33.38 -69.88 49.74
CA ASP A 775 33.90 -71.24 49.86
C ASP A 775 35.12 -71.26 50.80
N LEU A 776 35.54 -72.45 51.22
CA LEU A 776 36.71 -72.67 52.07
C LEU A 776 37.99 -72.24 51.33
N ASN A 777 38.73 -71.33 51.93
CA ASN A 777 40.01 -70.84 51.41
C ASN A 777 41.06 -70.78 52.54
N LEU A 778 42.30 -70.44 52.18
CA LEU A 778 43.38 -70.33 53.17
C LEU A 778 43.07 -69.28 54.25
N GLU A 779 42.43 -68.18 53.88
CA GLU A 779 42.05 -67.10 54.80
C GLU A 779 41.05 -67.58 55.87
N PHE A 780 40.06 -68.38 55.48
CA PHE A 780 39.10 -69.01 56.38
C PHE A 780 39.81 -69.81 57.49
N TYR A 781 40.72 -70.69 57.10
CA TYR A 781 41.43 -71.54 58.06
C TYR A 781 42.42 -70.75 58.91
N LEU A 782 43.11 -69.76 58.34
CA LEU A 782 44.00 -68.86 59.08
C LEU A 782 43.23 -68.09 60.15
N GLN A 783 42.11 -67.45 59.79
CA GLN A 783 41.29 -66.71 60.75
C GLN A 783 40.65 -67.64 61.79
N TYR A 784 40.26 -68.87 61.41
CA TYR A 784 39.73 -69.85 62.36
C TYR A 784 40.82 -70.28 63.36
N LEU A 785 42.03 -70.58 62.89
CA LEU A 785 43.20 -70.92 63.72
C LEU A 785 43.63 -69.78 64.66
N MET A 786 43.56 -68.53 64.19
CA MET A 786 43.81 -67.35 65.04
C MET A 786 42.70 -67.15 66.07
N GLY A 787 41.44 -67.33 65.70
CA GLY A 787 40.30 -67.12 66.59
C GLY A 787 40.10 -68.23 67.65
N ILE A 788 40.68 -69.41 67.44
CA ILE A 788 40.75 -70.49 68.43
C ILE A 788 42.04 -70.44 69.29
N GLN A 789 42.92 -69.44 69.06
CA GLN A 789 44.15 -69.27 69.83
C GLN A 789 43.79 -69.06 71.31
N GLY A 790 44.10 -70.05 72.15
CA GLY A 790 43.72 -70.08 73.58
C GLY A 790 42.49 -70.95 73.93
N ARG A 791 41.84 -71.60 72.95
CA ARG A 791 40.80 -72.63 73.16
C ARG A 791 41.40 -74.03 72.93
N SER A 792 40.98 -75.01 73.72
CA SER A 792 41.44 -76.40 73.58
C SER A 792 40.85 -77.03 72.31
N LEU A 793 41.64 -77.14 71.23
CA LEU A 793 41.33 -78.05 70.13
C LEU A 793 41.92 -79.43 70.37
N THR A 794 41.17 -80.45 69.97
CA THR A 794 41.71 -81.80 69.85
C THR A 794 42.78 -81.82 68.75
N ALA A 795 43.90 -82.52 68.99
CA ALA A 795 45.01 -82.64 68.04
C ALA A 795 44.57 -83.11 66.64
N THR A 796 43.52 -83.94 66.59
CA THR A 796 42.89 -84.45 65.37
C THR A 796 42.27 -83.34 64.51
N ASN A 797 41.58 -82.37 65.13
CA ASN A 797 40.95 -81.27 64.42
C ASN A 797 42.00 -80.28 63.87
N ALA A 798 43.07 -80.02 64.64
CA ALA A 798 44.17 -79.19 64.18
C ALA A 798 44.91 -79.84 62.98
N HIS A 799 45.18 -81.15 63.05
CA HIS A 799 45.83 -81.88 61.96
C HIS A 799 45.03 -81.84 60.66
N GLU A 800 43.70 -82.02 60.72
CA GLU A 800 42.84 -81.97 59.54
C GLU A 800 42.78 -80.55 58.95
N ILE A 801 42.75 -79.49 59.78
CA ILE A 801 42.82 -78.10 59.30
C ILE A 801 44.15 -77.82 58.57
N TYR A 802 45.29 -78.17 59.17
CA TYR A 802 46.60 -77.99 58.53
C TYR A 802 46.73 -78.80 57.22
N LYS A 803 46.13 -79.99 57.17
CA LYS A 803 46.09 -80.82 55.96
C LYS A 803 45.25 -80.18 54.86
N GLN A 804 44.06 -79.64 55.17
CA GLN A 804 43.22 -78.90 54.22
C GLN A 804 43.94 -77.65 53.72
N MET A 805 44.58 -76.87 54.61
CA MET A 805 45.41 -75.72 54.22
C MET A 805 46.54 -76.13 53.27
N THR A 806 47.27 -77.21 53.60
CA THR A 806 48.38 -77.72 52.78
C THR A 806 47.90 -78.12 51.39
N GLN A 807 46.75 -78.80 51.30
CA GLN A 807 46.14 -79.17 50.02
C GLN A 807 45.71 -77.95 49.20
N MET A 808 45.20 -76.90 49.84
CA MET A 808 44.84 -75.65 49.16
C MET A 808 46.07 -74.88 48.65
N THR A 809 47.16 -74.78 49.43
CA THR A 809 48.42 -74.18 48.96
C THR A 809 49.02 -74.90 47.76
N LYS A 810 48.85 -76.23 47.65
CA LYS A 810 49.31 -77.00 46.48
C LYS A 810 48.49 -76.73 45.21
N ARG A 811 47.27 -76.19 45.33
CA ARG A 811 46.37 -75.88 44.22
C ARG A 811 46.48 -74.44 43.70
N LEU A 812 47.27 -73.58 44.34
CA LEU A 812 47.50 -72.21 43.85
C LEU A 812 48.40 -72.23 42.59
N PRO A 813 48.06 -71.47 41.52
CA PRO A 813 48.91 -71.35 40.33
C PRO A 813 50.28 -70.77 40.72
N LYS A 814 51.36 -71.30 40.13
CA LYS A 814 52.76 -70.93 40.44
C LYS A 814 53.18 -69.50 40.05
N ASP A 815 52.29 -68.69 39.48
CA ASP A 815 52.57 -67.31 39.07
C ASP A 815 51.85 -66.29 39.98
N SER A 816 52.43 -66.03 41.16
CA SER A 816 52.20 -64.78 41.92
C SER A 816 53.25 -64.59 43.02
N ALA A 817 54.52 -64.82 42.70
CA ALA A 817 55.61 -64.38 43.55
C ALA A 817 56.01 -62.93 43.23
N THR A 818 55.16 -61.95 43.62
CA THR A 818 55.54 -60.59 44.11
C THR A 818 54.30 -59.69 44.21
N LEU A 819 53.67 -59.69 45.39
CA LEU A 819 53.11 -58.50 46.03
C LEU A 819 53.66 -58.56 47.46
N ARG A 820 54.66 -57.72 47.74
CA ARG A 820 55.11 -57.40 49.10
C ARG A 820 54.16 -56.37 49.70
#